data_AF-A0A7L0K7M8-F1
#
_entry.id   AF-A0A7L0K7M8-F1
#
_cell.length_a   1.000
_cell.length_b   1.000
_cell.length_c   1.000
_cell.angle_alpha   90.00
_cell.angle_beta   90.00
_cell.angle_gamma   90.00
#
_symmetry.space_group_name_H-M   'P 1'
#
loop_
_entity.id
_entity.type
_entity.pdbx_description
1 polymer ?
#
loop_
_entity_poly.entity_id
_entity_poly.type
_entity_poly.pdbx_seq_one_letter_code
_entity_poly.pdbx_strand_id
1 'polypeptide(L)'
;AQPCGGRLNSKDAGYITSPGYPNDYPSHQNCEWVIYTPESNQKIILNFNPHFEIEKHDCKYDFIEIRDGDSEAADLLGKHCGNIAPPTIISSGSSLYIKFTSDYARQGAGFSLRYEIYKTGSEDCSRNFTASNGTIESPGFPDKYPHNLDCVFTIIAKPKTEILLHFLLFDLEHDPLQAGEGDCKYDWLDIWDGIPQVGPLIGRYCGTKMPSDIRSTTGVLSLTFHTDLAVAKDGFSAQYYLIQQEVPENFQCNMPLGMESGRISNMQISASSTYSDGRWTPQQSRLNSDDNGWTPNVDSNKEYLQVDLHFLTVLTAIATQGAISRETQNGYYVRTYKLEVSTNGEDWMMYRHGKNHKTFQANEDATEVVLNKIHSPVLTRFVRIRPQSWHNGIALRLELYGCRITDSPCSNLLGMLSGLIPDSQISASSIRGYDWSPSMARLVSSRSGWFPRVPQAQPGEEWLQVDLGVPKNVKGVIIQGARGADSVTTTESRSFVKKFKVAYSMNGKDWDFIQDPKTMQAKLFEGNIHYDIPEVRRFDPVPAQYVRVHPERWSPAGIGMRLEVLGCDWTDVKPTAETLVPTLKSEETTTPYPTDEEATECGDSCGEEEDFHLPANFNCNFDLPEDLCGWSHDLATGYTWSFQPTSTWIGNSEPSLETVPDGKNYLQLRSSGRREGQRARLISPTIYLPRSAVCMVFQYQAWGSNGVMLRVWREASQEHKALWVITEDQGEEWREGRIILPSYDMEYRIVFEGFIRNGHSGELALDDIRLGTDIPLENCMATLFCVSSPGATLLPGTEPTVDTVSVQPIPAYWYYVIAAGGAVVVLVSVALALVLHYHRFRYAAKKSDHSITYKTSHYANGAPVAVEPTLTIKLEQDPSSRC
;
A
#
# COMPACT_ATOMS: atom_id res chain seq x y z
N ALA A 1 -2.61 71.33 25.64
CA ALA A 1 -2.32 69.94 25.22
C ALA A 1 -1.46 69.98 23.97
N GLN A 2 -0.55 69.01 23.80
CA GLN A 2 -0.07 68.66 22.46
C GLN A 2 -1.17 67.83 21.77
N PRO A 3 -1.38 67.95 20.45
CA PRO A 3 -2.25 67.03 19.75
C PRO A 3 -1.62 65.64 19.73
N CYS A 4 -2.41 64.61 20.04
CA CYS A 4 -2.06 63.19 19.95
C CYS A 4 -3.13 62.45 19.14
N GLY A 5 -2.78 61.30 18.55
CA GLY A 5 -3.61 60.63 17.56
C GLY A 5 -3.20 60.92 16.11
N GLY A 6 -3.94 60.35 15.15
CA GLY A 6 -3.75 60.56 13.71
C GLY A 6 -3.96 59.30 12.85
N ARG A 7 -4.14 59.47 11.52
CA ARG A 7 -4.19 58.35 10.57
C ARG A 7 -2.78 58.03 10.07
N LEU A 8 -2.29 56.81 10.31
CA LEU A 8 -0.92 56.37 10.03
C LEU A 8 -0.91 55.27 8.96
N ASN A 9 -0.09 55.45 7.93
CA ASN A 9 0.08 54.44 6.89
C ASN A 9 1.13 53.40 7.33
N SER A 10 0.79 52.12 7.24
CA SER A 10 1.61 50.99 7.71
C SER A 10 2.67 50.52 6.68
N LYS A 11 2.75 51.16 5.51
CA LYS A 11 3.75 50.86 4.45
C LYS A 11 5.18 50.81 4.99
N ASP A 12 5.52 51.76 5.84
CA ASP A 12 6.79 51.81 6.56
C ASP A 12 6.50 51.52 8.04
N ALA A 13 7.28 50.64 8.66
CA ALA A 13 7.09 50.25 10.05
C ALA A 13 7.33 51.45 10.99
N GLY A 14 6.40 51.68 11.92
CA GLY A 14 6.41 52.84 12.80
C GLY A 14 6.14 52.49 14.26
N TYR A 15 6.08 53.53 15.10
CA TYR A 15 5.81 53.41 16.53
C TYR A 15 4.70 54.37 16.96
N ILE A 16 3.89 53.93 17.91
CA ILE A 16 2.95 54.77 18.66
C ILE A 16 3.34 54.67 20.15
N THR A 17 3.28 55.80 20.85
CA THR A 17 3.45 55.84 22.30
C THR A 17 2.36 56.68 22.96
N SER A 18 2.17 56.51 24.26
CA SER A 18 1.56 57.56 25.08
C SER A 18 2.39 58.85 24.98
N PRO A 19 1.77 60.05 25.08
CA PRO A 19 2.52 61.30 25.11
C PRO A 19 3.47 61.33 26.31
N GLY A 20 4.75 61.67 26.10
CA GLY A 20 5.77 61.76 27.17
C GLY A 20 6.60 60.49 27.43
N TYR A 21 6.19 59.32 26.91
CA TYR A 21 6.87 58.03 27.10
C TYR A 21 8.39 58.13 26.85
N PRO A 22 9.26 57.54 27.70
CA PRO A 22 8.95 56.66 28.83
C PRO A 22 8.72 57.40 30.17
N ASN A 23 8.47 58.71 30.15
CA ASN A 23 8.04 59.47 31.33
C ASN A 23 6.51 59.39 31.48
N ASP A 24 6.03 59.72 32.67
CA ASP A 24 4.60 59.74 33.01
C ASP A 24 3.74 60.47 31.96
N TYR A 25 2.71 59.78 31.45
CA TYR A 25 1.78 60.38 30.50
C TYR A 25 0.92 61.48 31.16
N PRO A 26 0.49 62.54 30.45
CA PRO A 26 -0.35 63.57 31.04
C PRO A 26 -1.73 63.06 31.48
N SER A 27 -2.34 63.74 32.46
CA SER A 27 -3.78 63.61 32.76
C SER A 27 -4.67 64.16 31.65
N HIS A 28 -5.94 63.75 31.63
CA HIS A 28 -6.98 64.21 30.71
C HIS A 28 -6.60 64.10 29.23
N GLN A 29 -5.93 63.03 28.82
CA GLN A 29 -5.66 62.75 27.41
C GLN A 29 -6.76 61.88 26.83
N ASN A 30 -7.13 62.18 25.58
CA ASN A 30 -7.80 61.24 24.69
C ASN A 30 -7.04 61.29 23.36
N CYS A 31 -6.40 60.19 22.99
CA CYS A 31 -5.55 60.07 21.81
C CYS A 31 -6.08 58.93 20.93
N GLU A 32 -6.39 59.24 19.67
CA GLU A 32 -7.09 58.32 18.77
C GLU A 32 -6.29 58.16 17.46
N TRP A 33 -5.85 56.94 17.17
CA TRP A 33 -5.08 56.59 15.98
C TRP A 33 -5.82 55.59 15.10
N VAL A 34 -5.68 55.76 13.78
CA VAL A 34 -6.08 54.75 12.79
C VAL A 34 -4.86 54.35 12.01
N ILE A 35 -4.39 53.12 12.20
CA ILE A 35 -3.35 52.53 11.35
C ILE A 35 -4.08 51.90 10.15
N TYR A 36 -3.56 52.10 8.93
CA TYR A 36 -4.11 51.50 7.72
C TYR A 36 -3.02 51.04 6.76
N THR A 37 -3.26 49.96 6.02
CA THR A 37 -2.37 49.47 4.95
C THR A 37 -2.67 50.16 3.62
N PRO A 38 -1.72 50.21 2.67
CA PRO A 38 -1.97 50.74 1.32
C PRO A 38 -2.90 49.84 0.49
N GLU A 39 -3.01 48.55 0.80
CA GLU A 39 -3.78 47.55 0.06
C GLU A 39 -4.76 46.80 0.99
N SER A 40 -5.93 46.42 0.47
CA SER A 40 -7.04 45.88 1.29
C SER A 40 -6.89 44.42 1.74
N ASN A 41 -6.00 43.68 1.10
CA ASN A 41 -5.57 42.31 1.42
C ASN A 41 -4.56 42.25 2.58
N GLN A 42 -3.76 43.31 2.75
CA GLN A 42 -2.73 43.38 3.77
C GLN A 42 -3.34 43.56 5.17
N LYS A 43 -2.71 42.95 6.16
CA LYS A 43 -3.07 43.06 7.60
C LYS A 43 -2.03 43.88 8.36
N ILE A 44 -2.31 44.21 9.61
CA ILE A 44 -1.45 44.99 10.50
C ILE A 44 -1.11 44.14 11.72
N ILE A 45 0.15 44.15 12.13
CA ILE A 45 0.62 43.54 13.38
C ILE A 45 1.07 44.63 14.36
N LEU A 46 0.62 44.53 15.60
CA LEU A 46 1.01 45.39 16.71
C LEU A 46 1.84 44.61 17.73
N ASN A 47 3.05 45.09 18.01
CA ASN A 47 3.94 44.50 19.00
C ASN A 47 4.23 45.53 20.11
N PHE A 48 3.80 45.25 21.33
CA PHE A 48 3.99 46.14 22.48
C PHE A 48 5.37 45.99 23.10
N ASN A 49 5.91 47.11 23.61
CA ASN A 49 7.10 47.12 24.44
C ASN A 49 6.77 46.52 25.82
N PRO A 50 7.57 45.56 26.35
CA PRO A 50 7.38 45.03 27.70
C PRO A 50 7.43 46.09 28.82
N HIS A 51 8.06 47.24 28.57
CA HIS A 51 7.91 48.41 29.45
C HIS A 51 6.56 49.09 29.20
N PHE A 52 5.57 48.65 29.97
CA PHE A 52 4.18 49.10 29.92
C PHE A 52 3.66 49.36 31.33
N GLU A 53 3.10 50.54 31.59
CA GLU A 53 2.56 50.94 32.88
C GLU A 53 1.44 51.97 32.72
N ILE A 54 0.19 51.53 32.90
CA ILE A 54 -1.04 52.34 32.87
C ILE A 54 -1.82 52.09 34.17
N GLU A 55 -2.61 53.05 34.65
CA GLU A 55 -3.31 52.93 35.93
C GLU A 55 -4.22 51.68 36.04
N LYS A 56 -4.08 50.91 37.13
CA LYS A 56 -4.50 49.49 37.17
C LYS A 56 -5.97 49.22 37.51
N HIS A 57 -6.82 50.21 37.83
CA HIS A 57 -8.13 49.96 38.46
C HIS A 57 -9.19 49.46 37.45
N ASP A 58 -9.12 48.17 37.12
CA ASP A 58 -10.00 47.42 36.20
C ASP A 58 -10.21 48.12 34.85
N CYS A 59 -9.17 48.84 34.40
CA CYS A 59 -9.12 49.65 33.17
C CYS A 59 -10.31 50.61 33.02
N LYS A 60 -10.76 51.14 34.17
CA LYS A 60 -11.94 52.01 34.30
C LYS A 60 -11.63 53.48 34.07
N TYR A 61 -10.46 53.94 34.51
CA TYR A 61 -10.01 55.33 34.41
C TYR A 61 -9.07 55.46 33.22
N ASP A 62 -7.84 54.94 33.35
CA ASP A 62 -6.83 54.96 32.29
C ASP A 62 -6.77 53.62 31.56
N PHE A 63 -6.61 53.66 30.24
CA PHE A 63 -6.53 52.46 29.40
C PHE A 63 -6.04 52.75 27.99
N ILE A 64 -5.49 51.71 27.35
CA ILE A 64 -5.44 51.60 25.88
C ILE A 64 -6.50 50.61 25.40
N GLU A 65 -7.14 50.91 24.28
CA GLU A 65 -8.21 50.14 23.65
C GLU A 65 -7.86 49.94 22.16
N ILE A 66 -8.02 48.73 21.64
CA ILE A 66 -7.67 48.34 20.27
C ILE A 66 -8.88 47.66 19.61
N ARG A 67 -9.25 48.10 18.39
CA ARG A 67 -10.40 47.63 17.62
C ARG A 67 -10.05 47.27 16.18
N ASP A 68 -10.74 46.28 15.63
CA ASP A 68 -10.48 45.70 14.30
C ASP A 68 -11.26 46.42 13.20
N GLY A 69 -10.70 47.52 12.69
CA GLY A 69 -11.35 48.44 11.75
C GLY A 69 -10.81 49.86 11.91
N ASP A 70 -11.52 50.85 11.37
CA ASP A 70 -11.04 52.24 11.31
C ASP A 70 -11.81 53.24 12.21
N SER A 71 -12.69 52.76 13.09
CA SER A 71 -13.55 53.59 13.95
C SER A 71 -13.96 52.92 15.28
N GLU A 72 -14.55 53.71 16.19
CA GLU A 72 -15.01 53.24 17.51
C GLU A 72 -16.09 52.15 17.46
N ALA A 73 -16.79 52.02 16.33
CA ALA A 73 -17.86 51.04 16.12
C ALA A 73 -17.34 49.64 15.73
N ALA A 74 -16.03 49.52 15.45
CA ALA A 74 -15.40 48.25 15.11
C ALA A 74 -15.24 47.31 16.32
N ASP A 75 -15.08 46.01 16.05
CA ASP A 75 -15.01 44.96 17.08
C ASP A 75 -13.81 45.15 18.01
N LEU A 76 -14.04 44.91 19.31
CA LEU A 76 -13.04 45.13 20.36
C LEU A 76 -12.06 43.95 20.47
N LEU A 77 -10.83 44.13 19.99
CA LEU A 77 -9.76 43.15 20.12
C LEU A 77 -9.20 43.10 21.55
N GLY A 78 -9.16 44.24 22.24
CA GLY A 78 -8.70 44.29 23.62
C GLY A 78 -8.75 45.67 24.27
N LYS A 79 -8.85 45.65 25.61
CA LYS A 79 -8.77 46.84 26.46
C LYS A 79 -7.81 46.54 27.62
N HIS A 80 -6.78 47.35 27.78
CA HIS A 80 -5.61 47.02 28.61
C HIS A 80 -5.14 48.18 29.49
N CYS A 81 -4.64 47.83 30.66
CA CYS A 81 -4.08 48.73 31.66
C CYS A 81 -3.20 47.92 32.66
N GLY A 82 -2.63 48.57 33.67
CA GLY A 82 -1.70 47.95 34.60
C GLY A 82 -0.28 47.83 34.04
N ASN A 83 0.48 46.88 34.59
CA ASN A 83 1.93 46.74 34.36
C ASN A 83 2.29 45.50 33.51
N ILE A 84 1.37 45.05 32.65
CA ILE A 84 1.56 43.91 31.75
C ILE A 84 1.20 44.37 30.34
N ALA A 85 2.18 44.35 29.44
CA ALA A 85 1.98 44.67 28.04
C ALA A 85 0.96 43.71 27.39
N PRO A 86 0.08 44.19 26.48
CA PRO A 86 -0.78 43.32 25.69
C PRO A 86 0.04 42.29 24.88
N PRO A 87 -0.53 41.11 24.59
CA PRO A 87 0.06 40.20 23.60
C PRO A 87 0.10 40.86 22.21
N THR A 88 0.84 40.27 21.28
CA THR A 88 0.82 40.66 19.87
C THR A 88 -0.61 40.61 19.32
N ILE A 89 -1.04 41.68 18.66
CA ILE A 89 -2.37 41.80 18.03
C ILE A 89 -2.20 41.83 16.52
N ILE A 90 -3.02 41.06 15.79
CA ILE A 90 -3.08 41.05 14.32
C ILE A 90 -4.51 41.40 13.91
N SER A 91 -4.68 42.26 12.91
CA SER A 91 -6.00 42.63 12.37
C SER A 91 -6.60 41.55 11.48
N SER A 92 -7.93 41.49 11.37
CA SER A 92 -8.60 40.68 10.34
C SER A 92 -8.53 41.33 8.95
N GLY A 93 -8.47 42.67 8.88
CA GLY A 93 -8.41 43.45 7.64
C GLY A 93 -7.36 44.57 7.63
N SER A 94 -7.52 45.51 6.71
CA SER A 94 -6.54 46.57 6.36
C SER A 94 -6.45 47.77 7.30
N SER A 95 -7.08 47.72 8.48
CA SER A 95 -7.11 48.86 9.41
C SER A 95 -7.24 48.44 10.88
N LEU A 96 -6.63 49.22 11.78
CA LEU A 96 -6.79 49.12 13.24
C LEU A 96 -7.04 50.49 13.85
N TYR A 97 -8.00 50.55 14.77
CA TYR A 97 -8.31 51.74 15.56
C TYR A 97 -7.75 51.56 16.98
N ILE A 98 -6.98 52.53 17.45
CA ILE A 98 -6.34 52.52 18.76
C ILE A 98 -6.73 53.79 19.52
N LYS A 99 -7.23 53.64 20.74
CA LYS A 99 -7.61 54.75 21.62
C LYS A 99 -6.89 54.65 22.95
N PHE A 100 -6.26 55.74 23.38
CA PHE A 100 -5.70 55.89 24.73
C PHE A 100 -6.45 56.97 25.48
N THR A 101 -6.93 56.65 26.68
CA THR A 101 -7.65 57.57 27.58
C THR A 101 -6.90 57.67 28.91
N SER A 102 -6.80 58.88 29.46
CA SER A 102 -6.35 59.13 30.84
C SER A 102 -7.26 60.11 31.59
N ASP A 103 -7.39 59.90 32.90
CA ASP A 103 -8.25 60.66 33.83
C ASP A 103 -7.49 61.81 34.52
N TYR A 104 -7.98 62.33 35.65
CA TYR A 104 -7.35 63.45 36.37
C TYR A 104 -6.19 63.06 37.31
N ALA A 105 -5.97 61.78 37.67
CA ALA A 105 -5.03 61.41 38.75
C ALA A 105 -4.44 59.98 38.68
N ARG A 106 -3.12 59.91 38.90
CA ARG A 106 -2.26 58.69 38.94
C ARG A 106 -1.87 58.19 37.54
N GLN A 107 -0.79 58.78 37.07
CA GLN A 107 -0.11 58.49 35.81
C GLN A 107 0.91 57.35 36.01
N GLY A 108 1.52 56.89 34.92
CA GLY A 108 2.68 55.99 34.91
C GLY A 108 3.43 56.10 33.58
N ALA A 109 4.52 55.34 33.40
CA ALA A 109 5.38 55.45 32.21
C ALA A 109 4.64 55.28 30.86
N GLY A 110 3.49 54.60 30.85
CA GLY A 110 2.56 54.52 29.73
C GLY A 110 2.82 53.33 28.82
N PHE A 111 2.80 53.55 27.51
CA PHE A 111 3.02 52.47 26.55
C PHE A 111 3.85 52.92 25.34
N SER A 112 4.52 51.95 24.74
CA SER A 112 5.07 52.03 23.39
C SER A 112 4.69 50.76 22.64
N LEU A 113 4.27 50.90 21.39
CA LEU A 113 4.02 49.79 20.47
C LEU A 113 4.66 50.08 19.12
N ARG A 114 5.09 49.02 18.44
CA ARG A 114 5.53 49.04 17.04
C ARG A 114 4.38 48.51 16.16
N TYR A 115 4.10 49.19 15.06
CA TYR A 115 3.17 48.74 14.04
C TYR A 115 3.90 48.52 12.71
N GLU A 116 3.50 47.50 11.97
CA GLU A 116 3.94 47.25 10.60
C GLU A 116 2.89 46.43 9.84
N ILE A 117 3.01 46.34 8.51
CA ILE A 117 2.24 45.38 7.72
C ILE A 117 2.58 43.96 8.22
N TYR A 118 1.55 43.21 8.60
CA TYR A 118 1.68 41.77 8.86
C TYR A 118 1.92 41.07 7.52
N LYS A 119 3.21 40.85 7.23
CA LYS A 119 3.66 40.08 6.07
C LYS A 119 3.42 38.59 6.31
N THR A 120 2.18 38.15 6.15
CA THR A 120 1.92 36.76 5.75
C THR A 120 2.68 36.53 4.44
N GLY A 121 3.56 35.53 4.35
CA GLY A 121 4.25 35.21 3.09
C GLY A 121 3.34 34.54 2.05
N SER A 122 2.05 34.42 2.35
CA SER A 122 1.05 33.63 1.63
C SER A 122 0.38 34.34 0.44
N GLU A 123 0.91 35.48 -0.03
CA GLU A 123 0.42 36.11 -1.27
C GLU A 123 1.00 35.35 -2.48
N ASP A 124 0.20 34.40 -2.99
CA ASP A 124 0.41 33.62 -4.22
C ASP A 124 1.69 32.76 -4.33
N CYS A 125 2.13 32.18 -3.20
CA CYS A 125 3.04 31.02 -3.24
C CYS A 125 2.35 29.71 -3.68
N SER A 126 1.03 29.58 -3.46
CA SER A 126 0.23 28.40 -3.84
C SER A 126 0.05 28.28 -5.36
N ARG A 127 0.24 27.07 -5.93
CA ARG A 127 0.25 26.85 -7.39
C ARG A 127 -0.33 25.50 -7.81
N ASN A 128 -1.05 25.50 -8.93
CA ASN A 128 -1.56 24.30 -9.58
C ASN A 128 -0.66 23.89 -10.77
N PHE A 129 -0.40 22.59 -10.90
CA PHE A 129 0.51 22.01 -11.89
C PHE A 129 -0.23 21.00 -12.79
N THR A 130 -0.20 21.23 -14.10
CA THR A 130 -0.94 20.44 -15.11
C THR A 130 -0.09 20.06 -16.34
N ALA A 131 1.20 20.42 -16.34
CA ALA A 131 2.14 20.07 -17.41
C ALA A 131 2.60 18.61 -17.26
N SER A 132 3.16 18.04 -18.32
CA SER A 132 3.68 16.65 -18.32
C SER A 132 4.85 16.44 -17.36
N ASN A 133 5.55 17.51 -16.99
CA ASN A 133 6.59 17.54 -15.96
C ASN A 133 6.78 18.97 -15.43
N GLY A 134 7.57 19.11 -14.35
CA GLY A 134 8.02 20.40 -13.86
C GLY A 134 8.68 20.30 -12.49
N THR A 135 9.08 21.46 -11.94
CA THR A 135 9.72 21.58 -10.63
C THR A 135 8.79 22.31 -9.66
N ILE A 136 8.80 21.88 -8.39
CA ILE A 136 8.09 22.47 -7.25
C ILE A 136 9.15 22.77 -6.20
N GLU A 137 9.24 24.03 -5.76
CA GLU A 137 10.33 24.51 -4.90
C GLU A 137 9.77 25.44 -3.81
N SER A 138 10.42 25.48 -2.66
CA SER A 138 10.10 26.44 -1.60
C SER A 138 10.31 27.89 -2.09
N PRO A 139 9.45 28.86 -1.73
CA PRO A 139 9.60 30.24 -2.20
C PRO A 139 10.97 30.83 -1.85
N GLY A 140 11.72 31.29 -2.86
CA GLY A 140 13.07 31.86 -2.69
C GLY A 140 14.22 30.89 -2.99
N PHE A 141 13.98 29.60 -3.18
CA PHE A 141 15.02 28.60 -3.43
C PHE A 141 16.00 29.03 -4.56
N PRO A 142 17.33 28.86 -4.40
CA PRO A 142 18.05 28.19 -3.30
C PRO A 142 18.38 29.10 -2.10
N ASP A 143 17.90 30.35 -2.07
CA ASP A 143 17.96 31.15 -0.84
C ASP A 143 16.91 30.65 0.17
N LYS A 144 17.11 31.01 1.44
CA LYS A 144 16.26 30.56 2.55
C LYS A 144 14.80 30.98 2.39
N TYR A 145 13.89 30.07 2.74
CA TYR A 145 12.46 30.33 2.64
C TYR A 145 11.98 31.42 3.61
N PRO A 146 10.95 32.20 3.25
CA PRO A 146 10.26 33.09 4.16
C PRO A 146 9.62 32.38 5.37
N HIS A 147 9.55 33.12 6.47
CA HIS A 147 8.75 32.78 7.66
C HIS A 147 7.24 32.96 7.39
N ASN A 148 6.40 32.30 8.18
CA ASN A 148 4.95 32.46 8.19
C ASN A 148 4.32 32.22 6.79
N LEU A 149 4.68 31.09 6.17
CA LEU A 149 4.11 30.60 4.92
C LEU A 149 3.03 29.54 5.16
N ASP A 150 2.01 29.57 4.31
CA ASP A 150 1.05 28.49 4.10
C ASP A 150 0.86 28.32 2.58
N CYS A 151 1.66 27.45 1.98
CA CYS A 151 1.74 27.29 0.52
C CYS A 151 1.19 25.92 0.09
N VAL A 152 0.25 25.91 -0.85
CA VAL A 152 -0.36 24.70 -1.41
C VAL A 152 0.08 24.49 -2.85
N PHE A 153 0.76 23.38 -3.11
CA PHE A 153 1.20 22.97 -4.44
C PHE A 153 0.39 21.74 -4.88
N THR A 154 -0.48 21.87 -5.89
CA THR A 154 -1.39 20.80 -6.30
C THR A 154 -1.10 20.35 -7.73
N ILE A 155 -0.66 19.09 -7.88
CA ILE A 155 -0.47 18.44 -9.17
C ILE A 155 -1.79 17.79 -9.58
N ILE A 156 -2.30 18.15 -10.76
CA ILE A 156 -3.56 17.64 -11.32
C ILE A 156 -3.26 16.89 -12.60
N ALA A 157 -3.56 15.59 -12.61
CA ALA A 157 -3.24 14.66 -13.66
C ALA A 157 -4.51 14.19 -14.39
N LYS A 158 -4.35 13.70 -15.63
CA LYS A 158 -5.48 13.20 -16.44
C LYS A 158 -5.81 11.75 -16.08
N PRO A 159 -7.02 11.24 -16.37
CA PRO A 159 -7.33 9.82 -16.27
C PRO A 159 -6.28 8.96 -16.99
N LYS A 160 -5.91 7.82 -16.41
CA LYS A 160 -4.80 6.95 -16.85
C LYS A 160 -3.40 7.61 -16.83
N THR A 161 -3.11 8.50 -15.87
CA THR A 161 -1.73 8.99 -15.65
C THR A 161 -1.29 8.81 -14.19
N GLU A 162 -0.02 8.44 -14.00
CA GLU A 162 0.67 8.28 -12.71
C GLU A 162 1.47 9.55 -12.42
N ILE A 163 1.27 10.15 -11.24
CA ILE A 163 2.07 11.25 -10.74
C ILE A 163 3.28 10.66 -10.02
N LEU A 164 4.46 10.74 -10.66
CA LEU A 164 5.74 10.51 -9.99
C LEU A 164 6.23 11.86 -9.42
N LEU A 165 6.53 11.90 -8.13
CA LEU A 165 7.16 13.03 -7.42
C LEU A 165 8.47 12.54 -6.79
N HIS A 166 9.56 13.25 -7.07
CA HIS A 166 10.92 12.95 -6.63
C HIS A 166 11.58 14.21 -6.05
N PHE A 167 12.26 14.11 -4.91
CA PHE A 167 12.93 15.24 -4.26
C PHE A 167 14.42 15.33 -4.65
N LEU A 168 14.90 16.53 -4.94
CA LEU A 168 16.30 16.83 -5.25
C LEU A 168 17.06 17.35 -4.02
N LEU A 169 16.39 18.18 -3.20
CA LEU A 169 16.92 18.73 -1.96
C LEU A 169 15.79 18.87 -0.94
N PHE A 170 16.11 18.64 0.35
CA PHE A 170 15.18 18.84 1.47
C PHE A 170 15.96 19.16 2.77
N ASP A 171 15.90 20.40 3.25
CA ASP A 171 16.30 20.84 4.60
C ASP A 171 15.27 21.86 5.14
N LEU A 172 14.46 21.43 6.11
CA LEU A 172 13.55 22.27 6.89
C LEU A 172 13.98 22.32 8.37
N GLU A 173 13.38 23.20 9.19
CA GLU A 173 13.56 23.10 10.64
C GLU A 173 13.09 21.73 11.17
N HIS A 174 13.66 21.29 12.29
CA HIS A 174 13.20 20.16 13.08
C HIS A 174 13.36 20.50 14.56
N ASP A 175 12.57 19.87 15.43
CA ASP A 175 12.69 20.06 16.88
C ASP A 175 14.04 19.48 17.41
N PRO A 176 15.00 20.32 17.84
CA PRO A 176 16.33 19.85 18.24
C PRO A 176 16.33 19.15 19.61
N LEU A 177 15.19 19.12 20.31
CA LEU A 177 15.04 18.48 21.62
C LEU A 177 14.47 17.06 21.54
N GLN A 178 14.08 16.58 20.35
CA GLN A 178 13.56 15.22 20.15
C GLN A 178 14.55 14.34 19.38
N ALA A 179 15.20 13.41 20.08
CA ALA A 179 16.16 12.46 19.52
C ALA A 179 15.49 11.26 18.83
N GLY A 180 14.59 11.51 17.87
CA GLY A 180 13.86 10.50 17.10
C GLY A 180 13.14 11.11 15.88
N GLU A 181 12.22 10.37 15.28
CA GLU A 181 11.25 10.96 14.33
C GLU A 181 10.22 11.78 15.10
N GLY A 182 10.62 13.01 15.46
CA GLY A 182 9.81 13.94 16.22
C GLY A 182 8.64 14.52 15.42
N ASP A 183 7.59 14.95 16.12
CA ASP A 183 6.49 15.67 15.49
C ASP A 183 7.05 16.96 14.85
N CYS A 184 6.87 17.13 13.54
CA CYS A 184 7.23 18.36 12.85
C CYS A 184 6.25 19.48 13.26
N LYS A 185 6.68 20.30 14.23
CA LYS A 185 5.90 21.33 14.94
C LYS A 185 6.10 22.76 14.42
N TYR A 186 7.28 23.05 13.89
CA TYR A 186 7.69 24.37 13.43
C TYR A 186 7.45 24.44 11.92
N ASP A 187 8.48 24.17 11.11
CA ASP A 187 8.31 24.00 9.66
C ASP A 187 7.95 22.55 9.30
N TRP A 188 7.10 22.36 8.29
CA TRP A 188 6.84 21.03 7.72
C TRP A 188 6.31 21.06 6.28
N LEU A 189 6.48 19.92 5.60
CA LEU A 189 5.85 19.61 4.33
C LEU A 189 4.89 18.42 4.51
N ASP A 190 3.58 18.67 4.47
CA ASP A 190 2.56 17.61 4.41
C ASP A 190 2.33 17.21 2.94
N ILE A 191 2.26 15.91 2.64
CA ILE A 191 1.94 15.42 1.28
C ILE A 191 0.65 14.59 1.32
N TRP A 192 -0.29 14.91 0.43
CA TRP A 192 -1.68 14.44 0.43
C TRP A 192 -2.04 13.70 -0.86
N ASP A 193 -2.67 12.53 -0.76
CA ASP A 193 -3.22 11.80 -1.90
C ASP A 193 -4.60 12.36 -2.30
N GLY A 194 -4.59 13.62 -2.74
CA GLY A 194 -5.79 14.40 -3.07
C GLY A 194 -5.64 15.87 -2.70
N ILE A 195 -6.77 16.52 -2.40
CA ILE A 195 -6.85 17.90 -1.90
C ILE A 195 -6.40 17.94 -0.42
N PRO A 196 -5.61 18.94 0.02
CA PRO A 196 -5.17 19.04 1.42
C PRO A 196 -6.32 19.02 2.41
N GLN A 197 -6.12 18.39 3.57
CA GLN A 197 -7.13 18.21 4.64
C GLN A 197 -8.40 17.42 4.24
N VAL A 198 -8.51 16.94 2.99
CA VAL A 198 -9.67 16.15 2.49
C VAL A 198 -9.24 14.77 1.98
N GLY A 199 -8.10 14.69 1.28
CA GLY A 199 -7.44 13.45 0.92
C GLY A 199 -6.67 12.82 2.09
N PRO A 200 -6.28 11.54 2.01
CA PRO A 200 -5.40 10.93 3.00
C PRO A 200 -4.02 11.60 3.02
N LEU A 201 -3.49 11.86 4.23
CA LEU A 201 -2.09 12.25 4.40
C LEU A 201 -1.19 11.03 4.07
N ILE A 202 -0.25 11.21 3.14
CA ILE A 202 0.81 10.23 2.85
C ILE A 202 1.82 10.27 3.99
N GLY A 203 2.36 11.46 4.27
CA GLY A 203 3.28 11.71 5.37
C GLY A 203 3.50 13.20 5.62
N ARG A 204 4.07 13.51 6.78
CA ARG A 204 4.58 14.83 7.18
C ARG A 204 6.10 14.76 7.27
N TYR A 205 6.79 15.72 6.68
CA TYR A 205 8.25 15.70 6.55
C TYR A 205 8.88 17.02 7.05
N CYS A 206 10.01 16.94 7.72
CA CYS A 206 10.81 18.08 8.20
C CYS A 206 12.27 17.64 8.46
N GLY A 207 13.15 18.58 8.83
CA GLY A 207 14.59 18.32 8.95
C GLY A 207 15.26 18.03 7.60
N THR A 208 16.35 17.26 7.63
CA THR A 208 17.19 16.92 6.46
C THR A 208 16.86 15.56 5.83
N LYS A 209 15.85 14.83 6.33
CA LYS A 209 15.50 13.50 5.85
C LYS A 209 14.58 13.60 4.64
N MET A 210 15.19 13.63 3.46
CA MET A 210 14.50 13.69 2.16
C MET A 210 13.38 12.64 2.04
N PRO A 211 12.16 13.01 1.60
CA PRO A 211 11.09 12.05 1.31
C PRO A 211 11.47 11.13 0.15
N SER A 212 11.16 9.84 0.25
CA SER A 212 11.32 8.89 -0.87
C SER A 212 10.29 9.12 -1.97
N ASP A 213 10.61 8.75 -3.21
CA ASP A 213 9.72 8.79 -4.39
C ASP A 213 8.26 8.43 -4.09
N ILE A 214 7.35 9.31 -4.52
CA ILE A 214 5.89 9.16 -4.36
C ILE A 214 5.26 8.93 -5.74
N ARG A 215 4.37 7.94 -5.83
CA ARG A 215 3.77 7.46 -7.09
C ARG A 215 2.25 7.32 -6.98
N SER A 216 1.52 8.43 -7.10
CA SER A 216 0.05 8.43 -7.00
C SER A 216 -0.61 8.11 -8.33
N THR A 217 -1.69 7.32 -8.28
CA THR A 217 -2.63 7.08 -9.40
C THR A 217 -4.02 7.67 -9.12
N THR A 218 -4.13 8.51 -8.09
CA THR A 218 -5.40 9.10 -7.60
C THR A 218 -5.84 10.33 -8.41
N GLY A 219 -5.01 10.78 -9.36
CA GLY A 219 -5.29 11.89 -10.28
C GLY A 219 -5.02 13.29 -9.71
N VAL A 220 -4.87 13.41 -8.39
CA VAL A 220 -4.41 14.62 -7.70
C VAL A 220 -3.41 14.22 -6.62
N LEU A 221 -2.29 14.95 -6.53
CA LEU A 221 -1.31 14.88 -5.45
C LEU A 221 -1.03 16.32 -4.99
N SER A 222 -1.21 16.62 -3.70
CA SER A 222 -0.97 17.96 -3.17
C SER A 222 0.10 17.98 -2.09
N LEU A 223 0.84 19.07 -2.01
CA LEU A 223 1.79 19.37 -0.95
C LEU A 223 1.33 20.62 -0.20
N THR A 224 1.46 20.63 1.11
CA THR A 224 1.24 21.81 1.96
C THR A 224 2.52 22.11 2.71
N PHE A 225 3.16 23.22 2.36
CA PHE A 225 4.36 23.73 3.01
C PHE A 225 3.97 24.80 4.03
N HIS A 226 4.25 24.54 5.31
CA HIS A 226 4.03 25.47 6.41
C HIS A 226 5.37 25.93 6.98
N THR A 227 5.49 27.22 7.31
CA THR A 227 6.65 27.75 8.04
C THR A 227 6.28 28.63 9.22
N ASP A 228 7.08 28.50 10.27
CA ASP A 228 6.97 29.20 11.56
C ASP A 228 7.45 30.68 11.47
N LEU A 229 7.38 31.44 12.57
CA LEU A 229 7.83 32.84 12.65
C LEU A 229 9.36 33.03 12.62
N ALA A 230 10.16 31.96 12.60
CA ALA A 230 11.61 31.96 12.83
C ALA A 230 12.38 30.87 12.02
N VAL A 231 13.67 30.73 12.33
CA VAL A 231 14.62 29.64 11.96
C VAL A 231 14.52 29.02 10.54
N ALA A 232 14.53 29.86 9.51
CA ALA A 232 14.51 29.37 8.12
C ALA A 232 15.77 28.55 7.74
N LYS A 233 15.55 27.49 6.96
CA LYS A 233 16.55 26.64 6.32
C LYS A 233 16.58 26.83 4.80
N ASP A 234 17.33 25.98 4.11
CA ASP A 234 17.59 26.07 2.67
C ASP A 234 16.40 25.57 1.82
N GLY A 235 15.42 24.88 2.44
CA GLY A 235 14.12 24.59 1.85
C GLY A 235 14.05 23.27 1.10
N PHE A 236 13.29 23.24 0.01
CA PHE A 236 13.18 22.05 -0.83
C PHE A 236 13.07 22.38 -2.32
N SER A 237 13.53 21.44 -3.14
CA SER A 237 13.28 21.40 -4.58
C SER A 237 12.95 19.96 -4.97
N ALA A 238 11.87 19.80 -5.73
CA ALA A 238 11.32 18.51 -6.16
C ALA A 238 10.86 18.56 -7.62
N GLN A 239 11.00 17.46 -8.34
CA GLN A 239 10.52 17.30 -9.71
C GLN A 239 9.31 16.37 -9.75
N TYR A 240 8.34 16.68 -10.60
CA TYR A 240 7.21 15.81 -10.88
C TYR A 240 7.13 15.45 -12.37
N TYR A 241 6.57 14.28 -12.64
CA TYR A 241 6.36 13.72 -13.99
C TYR A 241 4.98 13.06 -14.06
N LEU A 242 4.23 13.35 -15.12
CA LEU A 242 2.95 12.70 -15.42
C LEU A 242 3.17 11.59 -16.45
N ILE A 243 3.25 10.35 -15.97
CA ILE A 243 3.54 9.17 -16.79
C ILE A 243 2.21 8.57 -17.27
N GLN A 244 2.03 8.38 -18.57
CA GLN A 244 0.84 7.71 -19.10
C GLN A 244 0.86 6.22 -18.75
N GLN A 245 -0.30 5.69 -18.35
CA GLN A 245 -0.48 4.27 -18.06
C GLN A 245 -1.27 3.59 -19.16
N GLU A 246 -0.61 2.69 -19.88
CA GLU A 246 -1.29 1.67 -20.66
C GLU A 246 -1.79 0.57 -19.72
N VAL A 247 -3.07 0.23 -19.83
CA VAL A 247 -3.72 -0.81 -19.02
C VAL A 247 -3.91 -2.02 -19.94
N PRO A 248 -3.18 -3.14 -19.74
CA PRO A 248 -3.32 -4.33 -20.57
C PRO A 248 -4.73 -4.91 -20.51
N GLU A 249 -5.22 -5.45 -21.61
CA GLU A 249 -6.55 -6.07 -21.66
C GLU A 249 -6.63 -7.35 -20.79
N ASN A 250 -5.57 -8.18 -20.82
CA ASN A 250 -5.44 -9.36 -19.98
C ASN A 250 -4.66 -9.07 -18.68
N PHE A 251 -5.23 -8.21 -17.84
CA PHE A 251 -4.60 -7.77 -16.59
C PHE A 251 -4.77 -8.77 -15.43
N GLN A 252 -3.66 -9.21 -14.83
CA GLN A 252 -3.63 -10.03 -13.60
C GLN A 252 -3.09 -9.25 -12.39
N CYS A 253 -3.75 -9.38 -11.23
CA CYS A 253 -3.39 -8.70 -9.99
C CYS A 253 -2.38 -9.53 -9.15
N ASN A 254 -1.20 -9.81 -9.72
CA ASN A 254 -0.18 -10.69 -9.12
C ASN A 254 1.24 -10.11 -9.23
N MET A 255 1.38 -8.79 -9.42
CA MET A 255 2.67 -8.10 -9.54
C MET A 255 3.34 -7.94 -8.17
N PRO A 256 4.69 -8.03 -8.06
CA PRO A 256 5.39 -7.66 -6.85
C PRO A 256 5.24 -6.16 -6.57
N LEU A 257 4.91 -5.81 -5.32
CA LEU A 257 4.69 -4.43 -4.90
C LEU A 257 6.01 -3.69 -4.66
N GLY A 258 7.08 -4.41 -4.31
CA GLY A 258 8.45 -3.96 -4.55
C GLY A 258 9.37 -3.92 -3.34
N MET A 259 9.29 -4.92 -2.47
CA MET A 259 10.32 -5.16 -1.46
C MET A 259 11.66 -5.52 -2.12
N GLU A 260 11.67 -6.42 -3.10
CA GLU A 260 12.90 -6.85 -3.80
C GLU A 260 13.42 -5.74 -4.75
N SER A 261 12.52 -5.15 -5.55
CA SER A 261 12.87 -4.13 -6.55
C SER A 261 13.25 -2.75 -6.00
N GLY A 262 13.14 -2.52 -4.69
CA GLY A 262 13.38 -1.22 -4.07
C GLY A 262 12.26 -0.18 -4.24
N ARG A 263 11.20 -0.47 -5.03
CA ARG A 263 10.05 0.45 -5.22
C ARG A 263 9.33 0.77 -3.90
N ILE A 264 9.36 -0.13 -2.93
CA ILE A 264 9.01 0.15 -1.53
C ILE A 264 10.27 0.66 -0.84
N SER A 265 10.28 1.92 -0.42
CA SER A 265 11.46 2.60 0.10
C SER A 265 11.86 2.14 1.51
N ASN A 266 13.08 2.48 1.95
CA ASN A 266 13.54 2.16 3.31
C ASN A 266 12.74 2.89 4.42
N MET A 267 12.00 3.95 4.08
CA MET A 267 11.11 4.66 5.03
C MET A 267 9.75 3.97 5.18
N GLN A 268 9.32 3.23 4.16
CA GLN A 268 8.05 2.49 4.16
C GLN A 268 8.10 1.20 4.99
N ILE A 269 9.29 0.74 5.40
CA ILE A 269 9.50 -0.53 6.11
C ILE A 269 9.89 -0.23 7.56
N SER A 270 9.08 -0.69 8.51
CA SER A 270 9.28 -0.52 9.95
C SER A 270 8.93 -1.80 10.72
N ALA A 271 9.14 -1.83 12.04
CA ALA A 271 8.85 -3.02 12.85
C ALA A 271 8.52 -2.66 14.30
N SER A 272 7.99 -3.62 15.06
CA SER A 272 7.78 -3.51 16.51
C SER A 272 9.09 -3.29 17.28
N SER A 273 10.16 -3.93 16.83
CA SER A 273 11.51 -3.81 17.38
C SER A 273 12.55 -4.33 16.36
N THR A 274 13.83 -4.12 16.66
CA THR A 274 14.97 -4.65 15.88
C THR A 274 16.01 -5.23 16.83
N TYR A 275 16.77 -6.23 16.41
CA TYR A 275 17.84 -6.82 17.21
C TYR A 275 18.91 -5.78 17.58
N SER A 276 19.44 -5.89 18.79
CA SER A 276 20.16 -4.80 19.48
C SER A 276 21.56 -4.47 18.95
N ASP A 277 22.10 -5.29 18.04
CA ASP A 277 23.38 -5.04 17.38
C ASP A 277 23.26 -4.21 16.08
N GLY A 278 22.03 -3.91 15.63
CA GLY A 278 21.77 -3.14 14.42
C GLY A 278 22.01 -3.87 13.09
N ARG A 279 22.23 -5.19 13.09
CA ARG A 279 22.53 -6.00 11.88
C ARG A 279 21.35 -6.82 11.35
N TRP A 280 20.16 -6.60 11.90
CA TRP A 280 18.92 -7.31 11.56
C TRP A 280 17.72 -6.36 11.46
N THR A 281 17.96 -5.22 10.82
CA THR A 281 17.06 -4.08 10.64
C THR A 281 15.82 -4.43 9.80
N PRO A 282 14.72 -3.66 9.92
CA PRO A 282 13.56 -3.80 9.03
C PRO A 282 13.94 -3.68 7.54
N GLN A 283 14.93 -2.85 7.19
CA GLN A 283 15.37 -2.60 5.82
C GLN A 283 16.04 -3.84 5.17
N GLN A 284 16.62 -4.74 5.96
CA GLN A 284 17.17 -6.02 5.49
C GLN A 284 16.09 -7.07 5.21
N SER A 285 14.81 -6.80 5.51
CA SER A 285 13.69 -7.73 5.27
C SER A 285 13.26 -7.88 3.80
N ARG A 286 14.02 -7.36 2.83
CA ARG A 286 13.73 -7.52 1.41
C ARG A 286 13.94 -8.97 0.96
N LEU A 287 13.03 -9.51 0.15
CA LEU A 287 13.20 -10.83 -0.45
C LEU A 287 14.56 -10.90 -1.18
N ASN A 288 15.22 -12.05 -1.10
CA ASN A 288 16.53 -12.33 -1.70
C ASN A 288 17.69 -11.41 -1.23
N SER A 289 17.51 -10.56 -0.20
CA SER A 289 18.61 -9.82 0.46
C SER A 289 19.78 -10.75 0.81
N ASP A 290 21.01 -10.35 0.48
CA ASP A 290 22.25 -11.06 0.80
C ASP A 290 22.74 -10.79 2.22
N ASP A 291 22.23 -9.72 2.85
CA ASP A 291 22.62 -9.26 4.17
C ASP A 291 21.56 -9.58 5.24
N ASN A 292 21.74 -10.73 5.91
CA ASN A 292 20.91 -11.22 7.01
C ASN A 292 19.40 -11.18 6.68
N GLY A 293 18.61 -10.42 7.45
CA GLY A 293 17.14 -10.30 7.37
C GLY A 293 16.63 -9.46 8.55
N TRP A 294 15.31 -9.26 8.69
CA TRP A 294 14.78 -8.62 9.91
C TRP A 294 14.62 -9.63 11.06
N THR A 295 15.11 -9.25 12.24
CA THR A 295 14.96 -9.96 13.52
C THR A 295 14.56 -8.96 14.61
N PRO A 296 13.52 -9.21 15.42
CA PRO A 296 13.13 -8.34 16.53
C PRO A 296 14.14 -8.36 17.69
N ASN A 297 13.98 -7.46 18.66
CA ASN A 297 14.80 -7.43 19.88
C ASN A 297 14.53 -8.63 20.80
N VAL A 298 13.31 -9.20 20.76
CA VAL A 298 12.92 -10.38 21.53
C VAL A 298 12.01 -11.27 20.67
N ASP A 299 12.33 -12.56 20.60
CA ASP A 299 11.50 -13.56 19.92
C ASP A 299 10.12 -13.70 20.60
N SER A 300 9.09 -13.08 20.02
CA SER A 300 7.73 -13.12 20.54
C SER A 300 6.67 -13.11 19.46
N ASN A 301 5.55 -13.80 19.71
CA ASN A 301 4.38 -13.79 18.82
C ASN A 301 3.58 -12.46 18.85
N LYS A 302 4.09 -11.47 19.59
CA LYS A 302 3.63 -10.09 19.63
C LYS A 302 4.36 -9.20 18.62
N GLU A 303 5.55 -9.58 18.18
CA GLU A 303 6.33 -8.78 17.24
C GLU A 303 5.68 -8.71 15.86
N TYR A 304 6.07 -7.71 15.07
CA TYR A 304 5.64 -7.56 13.70
C TYR A 304 6.68 -6.82 12.85
N LEU A 305 6.79 -7.25 11.59
CA LEU A 305 7.34 -6.44 10.50
C LEU A 305 6.17 -5.70 9.85
N GLN A 306 6.33 -4.41 9.56
CA GLN A 306 5.33 -3.53 8.97
C GLN A 306 5.81 -2.92 7.65
N VAL A 307 4.92 -2.85 6.68
CA VAL A 307 5.11 -2.13 5.42
C VAL A 307 3.94 -1.16 5.23
N ASP A 308 4.25 0.11 4.94
CA ASP A 308 3.29 1.11 4.47
C ASP A 308 3.39 1.23 2.94
N LEU A 309 2.34 0.89 2.21
CA LEU A 309 2.31 0.98 0.75
C LEU A 309 2.05 2.42 0.24
N HIS A 310 1.89 3.39 1.15
CA HIS A 310 1.44 4.79 0.94
C HIS A 310 0.01 4.92 0.37
N PHE A 311 -0.35 4.09 -0.60
CA PHE A 311 -1.61 4.11 -1.34
C PHE A 311 -2.45 2.85 -1.11
N LEU A 312 -3.75 2.97 -1.35
CA LEU A 312 -4.72 1.90 -1.12
C LEU A 312 -4.61 0.81 -2.21
N THR A 313 -4.01 -0.32 -1.82
CA THR A 313 -3.48 -1.36 -2.73
C THR A 313 -4.15 -2.71 -2.47
N VAL A 314 -4.43 -3.48 -3.52
CA VAL A 314 -5.02 -4.84 -3.43
C VAL A 314 -3.90 -5.84 -3.21
N LEU A 315 -3.85 -6.45 -2.02
CA LEU A 315 -2.90 -7.51 -1.67
C LEU A 315 -3.49 -8.90 -2.03
N THR A 316 -2.76 -9.69 -2.81
CA THR A 316 -3.20 -11.00 -3.34
C THR A 316 -2.31 -12.17 -2.92
N ALA A 317 -1.01 -11.96 -2.69
CA ALA A 317 -0.12 -12.98 -2.12
C ALA A 317 1.02 -12.38 -1.29
N ILE A 318 1.67 -13.23 -0.49
CA ILE A 318 2.80 -12.88 0.37
C ILE A 318 3.86 -13.98 0.20
N ALA A 319 5.09 -13.63 -0.13
CA ALA A 319 6.22 -14.55 -0.11
C ALA A 319 7.11 -14.28 1.10
N THR A 320 7.51 -15.34 1.82
CA THR A 320 8.48 -15.24 2.92
C THR A 320 9.71 -16.10 2.68
N GLN A 321 10.82 -15.66 3.26
CA GLN A 321 12.10 -16.34 3.37
C GLN A 321 12.59 -16.24 4.82
N GLY A 322 13.38 -17.22 5.26
CA GLY A 322 14.24 -17.05 6.43
C GLY A 322 15.52 -16.26 6.09
N ALA A 323 16.52 -16.35 6.97
CA ALA A 323 17.84 -15.77 6.77
C ALA A 323 18.94 -16.64 7.40
N ILE A 324 20.15 -16.58 6.83
CA ILE A 324 21.36 -17.18 7.42
C ILE A 324 22.20 -16.03 7.98
N SER A 325 22.60 -16.11 9.25
CA SER A 325 23.54 -15.14 9.85
C SER A 325 24.87 -15.23 9.13
N ARG A 326 25.34 -14.13 8.52
CA ARG A 326 26.63 -14.08 7.83
C ARG A 326 27.81 -14.43 8.77
N GLU A 327 27.66 -14.13 10.05
CA GLU A 327 28.75 -14.17 11.04
C GLU A 327 28.77 -15.45 11.88
N THR A 328 27.63 -16.16 11.97
CA THR A 328 27.53 -17.43 12.71
C THR A 328 27.16 -18.63 11.82
N GLN A 329 26.76 -18.39 10.57
CA GLN A 329 26.28 -19.37 9.60
C GLN A 329 25.06 -20.20 10.08
N ASN A 330 24.39 -19.77 11.15
CA ASN A 330 23.14 -20.34 11.62
C ASN A 330 21.96 -19.87 10.75
N GLY A 331 21.09 -20.80 10.37
CA GLY A 331 19.82 -20.51 9.70
C GLY A 331 18.70 -20.22 10.70
N TYR A 332 17.97 -19.13 10.48
CA TYR A 332 16.82 -18.65 11.26
C TYR A 332 15.64 -18.48 10.32
N TYR A 333 14.43 -18.90 10.73
CA TYR A 333 13.26 -18.77 9.87
C TYR A 333 11.93 -18.85 10.62
N VAL A 334 10.93 -18.10 10.15
CA VAL A 334 9.55 -18.19 10.60
C VAL A 334 8.86 -19.38 9.94
N ARG A 335 8.24 -20.25 10.75
CA ARG A 335 7.47 -21.44 10.32
C ARG A 335 5.99 -21.15 10.15
N THR A 336 5.42 -20.25 10.96
CA THR A 336 4.05 -19.75 10.77
C THR A 336 3.92 -18.28 11.12
N TYR A 337 3.05 -17.57 10.41
CA TYR A 337 2.68 -16.18 10.72
C TYR A 337 1.17 -15.94 10.61
N LYS A 338 0.73 -14.77 11.07
CA LYS A 338 -0.59 -14.20 10.76
C LYS A 338 -0.42 -12.86 10.06
N LEU A 339 -1.38 -12.54 9.20
CA LEU A 339 -1.49 -11.25 8.53
C LEU A 339 -2.39 -10.31 9.33
N GLU A 340 -1.93 -9.08 9.53
CA GLU A 340 -2.70 -7.95 10.08
C GLU A 340 -2.63 -6.78 9.09
N VAL A 341 -3.73 -6.04 8.90
CA VAL A 341 -3.88 -5.02 7.84
C VAL A 341 -4.67 -3.80 8.34
N SER A 342 -4.46 -2.63 7.73
CA SER A 342 -5.16 -1.39 8.07
C SER A 342 -5.12 -0.39 6.90
N THR A 343 -6.13 0.48 6.78
CA THR A 343 -6.10 1.60 5.82
C THR A 343 -5.41 2.85 6.35
N ASN A 344 -5.32 3.02 7.67
CA ASN A 344 -4.85 4.25 8.32
C ASN A 344 -3.70 4.06 9.34
N GLY A 345 -3.35 2.82 9.70
CA GLY A 345 -2.29 2.52 10.66
C GLY A 345 -2.73 2.59 12.13
N GLU A 346 -3.96 3.05 12.41
CA GLU A 346 -4.60 3.02 13.73
C GLU A 346 -5.51 1.79 13.89
N ASP A 347 -6.40 1.57 12.91
CA ASP A 347 -7.50 0.62 12.98
C ASP A 347 -7.12 -0.69 12.27
N TRP A 348 -6.65 -1.66 13.04
CA TRP A 348 -6.11 -2.92 12.50
C TRP A 348 -7.14 -4.06 12.45
N MET A 349 -7.04 -4.89 11.40
CA MET A 349 -7.76 -6.15 11.25
C MET A 349 -6.79 -7.33 11.12
N MET A 350 -6.90 -8.31 12.02
CA MET A 350 -6.32 -9.64 11.82
C MET A 350 -7.07 -10.39 10.71
N TYR A 351 -6.38 -10.80 9.64
CA TYR A 351 -6.99 -11.52 8.51
C TYR A 351 -7.58 -12.87 8.94
N ARG A 352 -8.73 -13.25 8.34
CA ARG A 352 -9.53 -14.42 8.73
C ARG A 352 -9.76 -15.37 7.58
N HIS A 353 -9.95 -16.64 7.92
CA HIS A 353 -10.48 -17.65 7.00
C HIS A 353 -11.55 -18.45 7.75
N GLY A 354 -12.80 -18.31 7.31
CA GLY A 354 -13.95 -18.67 8.14
C GLY A 354 -14.02 -17.80 9.41
N LYS A 355 -14.31 -18.41 10.57
CA LYS A 355 -14.49 -17.67 11.84
C LYS A 355 -13.18 -17.22 12.49
N ASN A 356 -12.10 -17.96 12.27
CA ASN A 356 -10.83 -17.82 12.99
C ASN A 356 -9.82 -16.94 12.21
N HIS A 357 -8.80 -16.43 12.91
CA HIS A 357 -7.64 -15.83 12.24
C HIS A 357 -6.96 -16.87 11.34
N LYS A 358 -6.58 -16.49 10.11
CA LYS A 358 -5.78 -17.36 9.23
C LYS A 358 -4.33 -17.34 9.72
N THR A 359 -3.87 -18.48 10.19
CA THR A 359 -2.43 -18.77 10.24
C THR A 359 -1.99 -19.22 8.85
N PHE A 360 -0.86 -18.68 8.39
CA PHE A 360 -0.19 -19.09 7.16
C PHE A 360 0.98 -20.00 7.52
N GLN A 361 1.23 -21.02 6.69
CA GLN A 361 2.46 -21.81 6.75
C GLN A 361 3.54 -21.04 6.01
N ALA A 362 4.74 -20.99 6.58
CA ALA A 362 5.87 -20.27 6.04
C ALA A 362 7.01 -21.25 5.76
N ASN A 363 8.23 -20.93 6.16
CA ASN A 363 9.43 -21.60 5.68
C ASN A 363 9.77 -22.86 6.48
N GLU A 364 10.37 -23.85 5.81
CA GLU A 364 10.94 -25.06 6.44
C GLU A 364 12.48 -25.01 6.54
N ASP A 365 13.12 -24.05 5.88
CA ASP A 365 14.54 -23.69 5.95
C ASP A 365 14.76 -22.16 5.88
N ALA A 366 16.02 -21.73 5.80
CA ALA A 366 16.43 -20.31 5.85
C ALA A 366 16.55 -19.61 4.48
N THR A 367 16.30 -20.32 3.38
CA THR A 367 16.68 -19.95 2.01
C THR A 367 15.54 -20.01 0.99
N GLU A 368 14.68 -21.03 1.04
CA GLU A 368 13.60 -21.20 0.06
C GLU A 368 12.48 -20.15 0.22
N VAL A 369 11.86 -19.79 -0.90
CA VAL A 369 10.75 -18.80 -0.96
C VAL A 369 9.41 -19.51 -0.84
N VAL A 370 8.63 -19.21 0.20
CA VAL A 370 7.29 -19.80 0.39
C VAL A 370 6.20 -18.76 0.08
N LEU A 371 5.57 -18.92 -1.09
CA LEU A 371 4.49 -18.05 -1.58
C LEU A 371 3.11 -18.49 -1.08
N ASN A 372 2.45 -17.64 -0.30
CA ASN A 372 1.09 -17.82 0.20
C ASN A 372 0.09 -16.94 -0.56
N LYS A 373 -0.81 -17.55 -1.35
CA LYS A 373 -1.93 -16.84 -2.00
C LYS A 373 -3.05 -16.55 -0.98
N ILE A 374 -3.47 -15.29 -0.89
CA ILE A 374 -4.56 -14.84 -0.03
C ILE A 374 -5.89 -15.23 -0.69
N HIS A 375 -6.70 -16.03 0.02
CA HIS A 375 -7.91 -16.66 -0.55
C HIS A 375 -9.03 -15.64 -0.88
N SER A 376 -9.06 -14.52 -0.16
CA SER A 376 -9.88 -13.34 -0.45
C SER A 376 -8.97 -12.13 -0.50
N PRO A 377 -8.61 -11.61 -1.69
CA PRO A 377 -7.77 -10.41 -1.83
C PRO A 377 -8.24 -9.25 -0.96
N VAL A 378 -7.29 -8.55 -0.33
CA VAL A 378 -7.58 -7.52 0.67
C VAL A 378 -7.11 -6.17 0.17
N LEU A 379 -7.98 -5.17 0.21
CA LEU A 379 -7.65 -3.79 -0.11
C LEU A 379 -7.14 -3.08 1.16
N THR A 380 -5.88 -2.64 1.17
CA THR A 380 -5.19 -2.12 2.37
C THR A 380 -4.11 -1.09 2.01
N ARG A 381 -3.68 -0.28 2.98
CA ARG A 381 -2.47 0.58 2.85
C ARG A 381 -1.31 -0.03 3.64
N PHE A 382 -1.56 -0.39 4.90
CA PHE A 382 -0.58 -0.97 5.79
C PHE A 382 -0.69 -2.50 5.83
N VAL A 383 0.45 -3.17 5.88
CA VAL A 383 0.58 -4.63 5.98
C VAL A 383 1.49 -4.96 7.15
N ARG A 384 1.07 -5.88 8.02
CA ARG A 384 1.86 -6.41 9.13
C ARG A 384 1.96 -7.94 9.06
N ILE A 385 3.19 -8.43 9.08
CA ILE A 385 3.51 -9.86 9.21
C ILE A 385 3.84 -10.14 10.67
N ARG A 386 3.05 -11.00 11.32
CA ARG A 386 3.18 -11.32 12.76
C ARG A 386 3.60 -12.79 12.94
N PRO A 387 4.89 -13.08 13.22
CA PRO A 387 5.37 -14.44 13.48
C PRO A 387 4.59 -15.13 14.60
N GLN A 388 4.38 -16.44 14.50
CA GLN A 388 3.65 -17.24 15.49
C GLN A 388 4.43 -18.50 15.92
N SER A 389 5.25 -19.06 15.02
CA SER A 389 6.27 -20.07 15.34
C SER A 389 7.47 -19.92 14.39
N TRP A 390 8.65 -20.36 14.83
CA TRP A 390 9.93 -20.15 14.15
C TRP A 390 10.94 -21.24 14.52
N HIS A 391 12.10 -21.24 13.87
CA HIS A 391 13.22 -22.15 14.10
C HIS A 391 14.50 -21.34 14.39
N ASN A 392 15.21 -21.71 15.46
CA ASN A 392 16.33 -20.97 16.08
C ASN A 392 16.00 -19.55 16.58
N GLY A 393 15.19 -18.78 15.86
CA GLY A 393 14.73 -17.43 16.19
C GLY A 393 13.87 -16.86 15.05
N ILE A 394 13.23 -15.71 15.27
CA ILE A 394 12.49 -15.00 14.21
C ILE A 394 13.50 -14.33 13.28
N ALA A 395 13.56 -14.79 12.03
CA ALA A 395 14.13 -13.99 10.95
C ALA A 395 13.19 -14.01 9.74
N LEU A 396 13.04 -12.86 9.06
CA LEU A 396 12.21 -12.71 7.87
C LEU A 396 12.90 -11.89 6.77
N ARG A 397 12.74 -12.40 5.55
CA ARG A 397 12.75 -11.66 4.28
C ARG A 397 11.38 -11.83 3.59
N LEU A 398 10.93 -10.83 2.85
CA LEU A 398 9.51 -10.63 2.48
C LEU A 398 9.38 -10.01 1.07
N GLU A 399 8.40 -10.47 0.30
CA GLU A 399 7.78 -9.71 -0.81
C GLU A 399 6.26 -9.78 -0.72
N LEU A 400 5.60 -8.71 -1.15
CA LEU A 400 4.15 -8.57 -1.19
C LEU A 400 3.70 -8.52 -2.66
N TYR A 401 2.65 -9.27 -3.01
CA TYR A 401 2.13 -9.31 -4.38
C TYR A 401 0.69 -8.78 -4.43
N GLY A 402 0.36 -8.08 -5.50
CA GLY A 402 -0.89 -7.36 -5.60
C GLY A 402 -1.03 -6.50 -6.85
N CYS A 403 -1.84 -5.45 -6.73
CA CYS A 403 -2.00 -4.39 -7.73
C CYS A 403 -2.72 -3.15 -7.16
N ARG A 404 -2.74 -2.05 -7.92
CA ARG A 404 -3.56 -0.87 -7.63
C ARG A 404 -4.97 -1.06 -8.19
N ILE A 405 -5.94 -0.34 -7.63
CA ILE A 405 -7.35 -0.39 -8.09
C ILE A 405 -7.47 0.08 -9.56
N THR A 406 -6.66 1.08 -9.94
CA THR A 406 -6.63 1.74 -11.25
C THR A 406 -6.03 0.90 -12.37
N ASP A 407 -5.26 -0.16 -12.03
CA ASP A 407 -4.67 -1.08 -13.02
C ASP A 407 -5.74 -1.94 -13.73
N SER A 408 -7.01 -1.84 -13.33
CA SER A 408 -8.15 -2.50 -13.97
C SER A 408 -8.90 -1.53 -14.91
N PRO A 409 -9.27 -1.95 -16.14
CA PRO A 409 -9.86 -1.04 -17.12
C PRO A 409 -11.19 -0.42 -16.64
N CYS A 410 -11.31 0.90 -16.77
CA CYS A 410 -12.44 1.71 -16.28
C CYS A 410 -12.70 1.55 -14.76
N SER A 411 -11.63 1.59 -13.95
CA SER A 411 -11.67 1.42 -12.50
C SER A 411 -11.00 2.57 -11.74
N ASN A 412 -11.10 3.81 -12.26
CA ASN A 412 -10.57 5.01 -11.60
C ASN A 412 -11.38 5.34 -10.34
N LEU A 413 -10.71 5.89 -9.31
CA LEU A 413 -11.37 6.53 -8.17
C LEU A 413 -12.04 7.83 -8.66
N LEU A 414 -13.35 7.99 -8.46
CA LEU A 414 -14.08 9.14 -9.05
C LEU A 414 -14.04 10.41 -8.19
N GLY A 415 -13.63 10.34 -6.91
CA GLY A 415 -13.19 11.52 -6.16
C GLY A 415 -13.71 11.68 -4.74
N MET A 416 -14.35 10.65 -4.15
CA MET A 416 -14.71 10.68 -2.73
C MET A 416 -13.45 10.70 -1.85
N LEU A 417 -12.49 9.81 -2.12
CA LEU A 417 -11.24 9.71 -1.35
C LEU A 417 -10.35 10.95 -1.53
N SER A 418 -10.20 11.43 -2.77
CA SER A 418 -9.26 12.50 -3.11
C SER A 418 -9.78 13.92 -2.86
N GLY A 419 -11.08 14.08 -2.59
CA GLY A 419 -11.72 15.40 -2.47
C GLY A 419 -12.20 15.99 -3.80
N LEU A 420 -11.87 15.40 -4.96
CA LEU A 420 -12.34 15.87 -6.27
C LEU A 420 -13.86 15.96 -6.40
N ILE A 421 -14.60 15.13 -5.65
CA ILE A 421 -16.04 15.30 -5.44
C ILE A 421 -16.21 16.19 -4.19
N PRO A 422 -16.68 17.44 -4.30
CA PRO A 422 -16.83 18.35 -3.16
C PRO A 422 -18.00 17.94 -2.24
N ASP A 423 -18.01 18.44 -1.01
CA ASP A 423 -19.03 18.12 0.00
C ASP A 423 -20.46 18.46 -0.46
N SER A 424 -20.64 19.47 -1.32
CA SER A 424 -21.93 19.84 -1.92
C SER A 424 -22.52 18.77 -2.86
N GLN A 425 -21.71 17.83 -3.35
CA GLN A 425 -22.13 16.72 -4.21
C GLN A 425 -22.40 15.41 -3.43
N ILE A 426 -22.21 15.42 -2.11
CA ILE A 426 -22.43 14.27 -1.22
C ILE A 426 -23.69 14.51 -0.39
N SER A 427 -24.66 13.60 -0.45
CA SER A 427 -25.96 13.75 0.24
C SER A 427 -26.49 12.42 0.77
N ALA A 428 -27.43 12.45 1.71
CA ALA A 428 -27.99 11.25 2.33
C ALA A 428 -29.49 11.39 2.64
N SER A 429 -30.16 10.25 2.80
CA SER A 429 -31.56 10.16 3.26
C SER A 429 -31.80 10.82 4.61
N SER A 430 -30.88 10.59 5.56
CA SER A 430 -30.92 11.13 6.91
C SER A 430 -29.51 11.16 7.52
N ILE A 431 -29.34 11.95 8.58
CA ILE A 431 -28.05 12.15 9.27
C ILE A 431 -28.22 12.09 10.79
N ARG A 432 -27.19 11.61 11.49
CA ARG A 432 -27.15 11.53 12.95
C ARG A 432 -26.52 12.79 13.56
N GLY A 433 -27.34 13.59 14.23
CA GLY A 433 -26.90 14.82 14.92
C GLY A 433 -26.79 16.03 14.01
N TYR A 434 -26.29 17.14 14.55
CA TYR A 434 -26.02 18.37 13.79
C TYR A 434 -24.55 18.46 13.33
N ASP A 435 -23.67 17.65 13.91
CA ASP A 435 -22.22 17.70 13.76
C ASP A 435 -21.70 16.86 12.57
N TRP A 436 -22.60 16.36 11.72
CA TRP A 436 -22.24 15.59 10.53
C TRP A 436 -21.83 16.51 9.38
N SER A 437 -20.65 16.28 8.80
CA SER A 437 -20.24 16.87 7.52
C SER A 437 -20.23 15.82 6.39
N PRO A 438 -20.51 16.20 5.13
CA PRO A 438 -20.49 15.25 4.01
C PRO A 438 -19.13 14.57 3.81
N SER A 439 -18.03 15.26 4.11
CA SER A 439 -16.68 14.70 4.17
C SER A 439 -16.55 13.49 5.10
N MET A 440 -17.40 13.32 6.12
CA MET A 440 -17.40 12.10 6.94
C MET A 440 -17.77 10.84 6.14
N ALA A 441 -18.40 10.95 4.97
CA ALA A 441 -18.75 9.80 4.13
C ALA A 441 -17.61 9.31 3.21
N ARG A 442 -16.46 10.00 3.16
CA ARG A 442 -15.35 9.69 2.24
C ARG A 442 -14.61 8.41 2.62
N LEU A 443 -14.25 7.61 1.61
CA LEU A 443 -13.39 6.43 1.76
C LEU A 443 -12.02 6.80 2.35
N VAL A 444 -11.61 6.08 3.40
CA VAL A 444 -10.32 6.18 4.12
C VAL A 444 -10.04 7.51 4.83
N SER A 445 -10.12 8.66 4.15
CA SER A 445 -9.73 9.96 4.74
C SER A 445 -10.64 10.40 5.90
N SER A 446 -11.91 9.97 5.89
CA SER A 446 -12.80 10.18 7.03
C SER A 446 -12.38 9.35 8.25
N ARG A 447 -12.14 10.05 9.37
CA ARG A 447 -11.92 9.48 10.72
C ARG A 447 -13.21 8.89 11.35
N SER A 448 -14.35 8.92 10.66
CA SER A 448 -15.67 8.54 11.16
C SER A 448 -16.47 7.77 10.09
N GLY A 449 -17.64 8.30 9.65
CA GLY A 449 -18.49 7.74 8.60
C GLY A 449 -19.81 8.51 8.45
N TRP A 450 -20.58 8.22 7.41
CA TRP A 450 -22.01 8.54 7.41
C TRP A 450 -22.75 7.58 8.35
N PHE A 451 -23.61 8.15 9.20
CA PHE A 451 -24.58 7.44 10.03
C PHE A 451 -25.97 8.04 9.78
N PRO A 452 -26.99 7.24 9.44
CA PRO A 452 -28.37 7.73 9.35
C PRO A 452 -28.90 8.12 10.74
N ARG A 453 -29.96 8.93 10.74
CA ARG A 453 -30.62 9.46 11.96
C ARG A 453 -31.03 8.37 12.94
N VAL A 454 -31.44 7.22 12.42
CA VAL A 454 -31.69 5.99 13.18
C VAL A 454 -30.73 4.91 12.66
N PRO A 455 -29.65 4.57 13.39
CA PRO A 455 -28.69 3.54 12.96
C PRO A 455 -29.30 2.14 12.77
N GLN A 456 -30.50 1.90 13.28
CA GLN A 456 -31.29 0.67 13.11
C GLN A 456 -32.57 0.97 12.31
N ALA A 457 -32.41 1.52 11.10
CA ALA A 457 -33.52 1.81 10.17
C ALA A 457 -34.11 0.53 9.54
N GLN A 458 -35.15 0.66 8.70
CA GLN A 458 -35.60 -0.47 7.88
C GLN A 458 -34.63 -0.71 6.70
N PRO A 459 -34.46 -1.97 6.24
CA PRO A 459 -33.67 -2.27 5.05
C PRO A 459 -34.16 -1.49 3.82
N GLY A 460 -33.23 -0.82 3.13
CA GLY A 460 -33.48 -0.12 1.87
C GLY A 460 -34.06 1.30 1.95
N GLU A 461 -34.60 1.73 3.10
CA GLU A 461 -35.14 3.09 3.28
C GLU A 461 -34.03 4.16 3.26
N GLU A 462 -32.94 3.91 3.99
CA GLU A 462 -31.80 4.83 4.06
C GLU A 462 -30.88 4.68 2.84
N TRP A 463 -30.24 5.78 2.43
CA TRP A 463 -29.28 5.81 1.33
C TRP A 463 -28.22 6.90 1.51
N LEU A 464 -27.02 6.62 1.01
CA LEU A 464 -25.99 7.62 0.72
C LEU A 464 -25.94 7.83 -0.80
N GLN A 465 -25.90 9.10 -1.23
CA GLN A 465 -25.86 9.52 -2.63
C GLN A 465 -24.57 10.30 -2.93
N VAL A 466 -24.02 10.03 -4.10
CA VAL A 466 -22.92 10.79 -4.72
C VAL A 466 -23.40 11.33 -6.06
N ASP A 467 -23.27 12.65 -6.27
CA ASP A 467 -23.35 13.29 -7.59
C ASP A 467 -21.93 13.38 -8.17
N LEU A 468 -21.72 12.83 -9.37
CA LEU A 468 -20.44 12.83 -10.07
C LEU A 468 -20.19 14.14 -10.85
N GLY A 469 -21.14 15.08 -10.82
CA GLY A 469 -21.10 16.39 -11.49
C GLY A 469 -21.31 16.34 -13.01
N VAL A 470 -20.92 15.24 -13.63
CA VAL A 470 -21.14 14.90 -15.04
C VAL A 470 -21.41 13.39 -15.19
N PRO A 471 -22.06 12.94 -16.27
CA PRO A 471 -22.19 11.52 -16.57
C PRO A 471 -20.84 10.79 -16.68
N LYS A 472 -20.75 9.61 -16.05
CA LYS A 472 -19.61 8.68 -16.08
C LYS A 472 -20.09 7.28 -16.42
N ASN A 473 -19.19 6.46 -16.94
CA ASN A 473 -19.36 5.00 -16.97
C ASN A 473 -18.96 4.44 -15.60
N VAL A 474 -19.94 4.12 -14.76
CA VAL A 474 -19.71 3.59 -13.40
C VAL A 474 -19.64 2.07 -13.46
N LYS A 475 -18.55 1.50 -12.94
CA LYS A 475 -18.22 0.06 -13.00
C LYS A 475 -18.13 -0.60 -11.62
N GLY A 476 -18.19 0.17 -10.53
CA GLY A 476 -18.17 -0.37 -9.19
C GLY A 476 -18.31 0.67 -8.08
N VAL A 477 -18.28 0.18 -6.85
CA VAL A 477 -18.11 0.98 -5.63
C VAL A 477 -17.09 0.32 -4.71
N ILE A 478 -16.45 1.11 -3.86
CA ILE A 478 -15.67 0.64 -2.72
C ILE A 478 -16.40 1.06 -1.46
N ILE A 479 -16.88 0.06 -0.70
CA ILE A 479 -17.61 0.26 0.55
C ILE A 479 -16.68 0.01 1.73
N GLN A 480 -16.77 0.84 2.76
CA GLN A 480 -16.00 0.74 4.00
C GLN A 480 -16.95 1.01 5.19
N GLY A 481 -16.66 0.45 6.36
CA GLY A 481 -17.42 0.75 7.58
C GLY A 481 -17.03 2.08 8.22
N ALA A 482 -17.51 2.31 9.43
CA ALA A 482 -17.34 3.57 10.16
C ALA A 482 -17.04 3.38 11.66
N ARG A 483 -16.19 4.26 12.19
CA ARG A 483 -15.82 4.36 13.61
C ARG A 483 -16.62 5.49 14.27
N GLY A 484 -17.44 5.20 15.27
CA GLY A 484 -18.15 6.24 16.02
C GLY A 484 -17.21 7.06 16.91
N ALA A 485 -17.44 8.37 17.00
CA ALA A 485 -16.52 9.31 17.65
C ALA A 485 -16.26 9.05 19.15
N ASP A 486 -17.29 8.66 19.91
CA ASP A 486 -17.27 8.73 21.38
C ASP A 486 -16.66 7.51 22.10
N SER A 487 -16.08 6.53 21.40
CA SER A 487 -15.58 5.31 22.07
C SER A 487 -14.40 4.62 21.38
N VAL A 488 -13.24 4.75 22.02
CA VAL A 488 -12.00 4.00 21.75
C VAL A 488 -12.08 2.55 22.26
N THR A 489 -12.99 2.24 23.19
CA THR A 489 -12.92 1.04 24.05
C THR A 489 -14.08 0.05 23.95
N THR A 490 -15.24 0.43 23.39
CA THR A 490 -16.40 -0.47 23.24
C THR A 490 -16.57 -0.95 21.80
N THR A 491 -16.90 -2.24 21.62
CA THR A 491 -17.20 -2.83 20.30
C THR A 491 -18.49 -2.29 19.66
N GLU A 492 -19.26 -1.50 20.40
CA GLU A 492 -20.57 -0.96 20.03
C GLU A 492 -20.46 0.33 19.19
N SER A 493 -19.28 0.96 19.12
CA SER A 493 -19.02 2.10 18.21
C SER A 493 -18.61 1.70 16.79
N ARG A 494 -18.48 0.40 16.50
CA ARG A 494 -17.90 -0.15 15.26
C ARG A 494 -18.99 -0.65 14.30
N SER A 495 -19.48 0.28 13.50
CA SER A 495 -20.54 0.08 12.51
C SER A 495 -20.00 -0.28 11.13
N PHE A 496 -20.74 -1.10 10.38
CA PHE A 496 -20.45 -1.40 8.98
C PHE A 496 -21.65 -2.04 8.28
N VAL A 497 -21.81 -1.77 6.99
CA VAL A 497 -22.81 -2.39 6.13
C VAL A 497 -22.31 -3.77 5.69
N LYS A 498 -23.16 -4.80 5.85
CA LYS A 498 -22.88 -6.20 5.48
C LYS A 498 -23.54 -6.65 4.19
N LYS A 499 -24.65 -6.01 3.78
CA LYS A 499 -25.29 -6.19 2.47
C LYS A 499 -25.93 -4.89 2.03
N PHE A 500 -25.95 -4.62 0.73
CA PHE A 500 -26.52 -3.40 0.15
C PHE A 500 -27.03 -3.61 -1.28
N LYS A 501 -27.85 -2.67 -1.76
CA LYS A 501 -28.20 -2.51 -3.18
C LYS A 501 -27.57 -1.22 -3.71
N VAL A 502 -27.34 -1.15 -5.02
CA VAL A 502 -26.91 0.06 -5.71
C VAL A 502 -28.01 0.52 -6.66
N ALA A 503 -28.36 1.80 -6.60
CA ALA A 503 -29.20 2.48 -7.57
C ALA A 503 -28.41 3.58 -8.29
N TYR A 504 -28.79 3.91 -9.51
CA TYR A 504 -28.13 4.90 -10.34
C TYR A 504 -29.16 5.75 -11.10
N SER A 505 -28.73 6.95 -11.52
CA SER A 505 -29.57 7.88 -12.26
C SER A 505 -28.73 8.83 -13.14
N MET A 506 -29.31 9.25 -14.26
CA MET A 506 -28.77 10.30 -15.14
C MET A 506 -29.33 11.69 -14.83
N ASN A 507 -30.35 11.81 -13.97
CA ASN A 507 -31.05 13.09 -13.71
C ASN A 507 -31.42 13.34 -12.23
N GLY A 508 -31.06 12.42 -11.33
CA GLY A 508 -31.31 12.49 -9.88
C GLY A 508 -32.77 12.22 -9.46
N LYS A 509 -33.68 11.96 -10.42
CA LYS A 509 -35.13 11.82 -10.20
C LYS A 509 -35.64 10.43 -10.52
N ASP A 510 -35.25 9.90 -11.68
CA ASP A 510 -35.60 8.55 -12.13
C ASP A 510 -34.44 7.62 -11.75
N TRP A 511 -34.73 6.55 -11.00
CA TRP A 511 -33.71 5.72 -10.35
C TRP A 511 -33.87 4.24 -10.69
N ASP A 512 -32.86 3.68 -11.36
CA ASP A 512 -32.78 2.25 -11.66
C ASP A 512 -31.86 1.54 -10.66
N PHE A 513 -32.23 0.31 -10.27
CA PHE A 513 -31.37 -0.55 -9.47
C PHE A 513 -30.50 -1.43 -10.39
N ILE A 514 -29.23 -1.61 -10.02
CA ILE A 514 -28.37 -2.59 -10.69
C ILE A 514 -28.96 -3.98 -10.48
N GLN A 515 -29.26 -4.68 -11.58
CA GLN A 515 -29.93 -5.99 -11.54
C GLN A 515 -28.93 -7.13 -11.43
N ASP A 516 -29.36 -8.27 -10.87
CA ASP A 516 -28.65 -9.54 -10.99
C ASP A 516 -29.18 -10.28 -12.22
N PRO A 517 -28.34 -10.52 -13.26
CA PRO A 517 -28.78 -11.17 -14.50
C PRO A 517 -29.29 -12.61 -14.31
N LYS A 518 -29.09 -13.23 -13.14
CA LYS A 518 -29.64 -14.55 -12.81
C LYS A 518 -31.05 -14.52 -12.23
N THR A 519 -31.50 -13.36 -11.73
CA THR A 519 -32.80 -13.24 -11.03
C THR A 519 -33.70 -12.12 -11.54
N MET A 520 -33.17 -11.19 -12.35
CA MET A 520 -33.86 -9.97 -12.81
C MET A 520 -34.39 -9.10 -11.67
N GLN A 521 -33.79 -9.20 -10.48
CA GLN A 521 -34.09 -8.39 -9.30
C GLN A 521 -32.91 -7.49 -8.94
N ALA A 522 -33.15 -6.46 -8.11
CA ALA A 522 -32.12 -5.57 -7.60
C ALA A 522 -31.01 -6.35 -6.85
N LYS A 523 -29.79 -6.28 -7.38
CA LYS A 523 -28.63 -7.08 -6.96
C LYS A 523 -28.23 -6.78 -5.53
N LEU A 524 -28.25 -7.82 -4.70
CA LEU A 524 -27.89 -7.73 -3.28
C LEU A 524 -26.39 -8.01 -3.11
N PHE A 525 -25.58 -6.96 -3.11
CA PHE A 525 -24.14 -7.04 -2.93
C PHE A 525 -23.77 -7.40 -1.47
N GLU A 526 -22.70 -8.16 -1.29
CA GLU A 526 -22.05 -8.30 0.01
C GLU A 526 -21.31 -7.01 0.38
N GLY A 527 -21.43 -6.56 1.63
CA GLY A 527 -20.68 -5.44 2.19
C GLY A 527 -19.38 -5.87 2.87
N ASN A 528 -19.00 -5.16 3.93
CA ASN A 528 -17.80 -5.38 4.72
C ASN A 528 -17.96 -6.49 5.76
N ILE A 529 -16.82 -7.11 6.10
CA ILE A 529 -16.65 -7.98 7.28
C ILE A 529 -16.04 -7.24 8.49
N HIS A 530 -15.57 -6.00 8.30
CA HIS A 530 -14.88 -5.17 9.29
C HIS A 530 -15.27 -3.69 9.14
N TYR A 531 -14.98 -2.87 10.16
CA TYR A 531 -15.27 -1.43 10.11
C TYR A 531 -14.22 -0.64 9.33
N ASP A 532 -12.94 -1.05 9.37
CA ASP A 532 -11.89 -0.35 8.61
C ASP A 532 -11.60 -0.92 7.23
N ILE A 533 -11.68 -2.24 7.02
CA ILE A 533 -11.16 -2.82 5.77
C ILE A 533 -12.19 -2.69 4.64
N PRO A 534 -11.85 -1.98 3.54
CA PRO A 534 -12.76 -1.72 2.44
C PRO A 534 -12.93 -2.93 1.52
N GLU A 535 -14.10 -3.00 0.87
CA GLU A 535 -14.49 -4.07 -0.04
C GLU A 535 -14.82 -3.47 -1.41
N VAL A 536 -14.13 -3.95 -2.45
CA VAL A 536 -14.44 -3.57 -3.83
C VAL A 536 -15.60 -4.42 -4.35
N ARG A 537 -16.63 -3.79 -4.90
CA ARG A 537 -17.76 -4.45 -5.56
C ARG A 537 -17.94 -3.88 -6.96
N ARG A 538 -17.57 -4.68 -7.96
CA ARG A 538 -17.71 -4.36 -9.38
C ARG A 538 -19.02 -4.92 -9.95
N PHE A 539 -19.50 -4.28 -11.02
CA PHE A 539 -20.69 -4.64 -11.77
C PHE A 539 -20.50 -4.23 -13.23
N ASP A 540 -21.44 -4.63 -14.08
CA ASP A 540 -21.42 -4.31 -15.51
C ASP A 540 -21.55 -2.78 -15.68
N PRO A 541 -20.78 -2.12 -16.58
CA PRO A 541 -20.73 -0.66 -16.63
C PRO A 541 -22.10 -0.02 -16.92
N VAL A 542 -22.50 0.94 -16.09
CA VAL A 542 -23.74 1.71 -16.27
C VAL A 542 -23.45 3.21 -16.48
N PRO A 543 -24.13 3.89 -17.41
CA PRO A 543 -24.05 5.34 -17.52
C PRO A 543 -24.82 5.99 -16.37
N ALA A 544 -24.13 6.79 -15.56
CA ALA A 544 -24.73 7.47 -14.42
C ALA A 544 -24.02 8.80 -14.12
N GLN A 545 -24.79 9.80 -13.70
CA GLN A 545 -24.24 10.95 -12.97
C GLN A 545 -24.45 10.80 -11.46
N TYR A 546 -25.55 10.18 -11.05
CA TYR A 546 -25.91 10.00 -9.64
C TYR A 546 -25.84 8.52 -9.26
N VAL A 547 -25.22 8.22 -8.13
CA VAL A 547 -25.13 6.86 -7.57
C VAL A 547 -25.64 6.87 -6.13
N ARG A 548 -26.47 5.88 -5.77
CA ARG A 548 -26.98 5.65 -4.42
C ARG A 548 -26.62 4.25 -3.92
N VAL A 549 -26.22 4.18 -2.66
CA VAL A 549 -26.01 2.91 -1.93
C VAL A 549 -27.05 2.80 -0.83
N HIS A 550 -27.87 1.75 -0.90
CA HIS A 550 -28.97 1.45 0.03
C HIS A 550 -28.57 0.27 0.94
N PRO A 551 -28.36 0.48 2.27
CA PRO A 551 -28.04 -0.59 3.21
C PRO A 551 -29.22 -1.56 3.43
N GLU A 552 -28.92 -2.85 3.42
CA GLU A 552 -29.91 -3.93 3.58
C GLU A 552 -29.65 -4.80 4.82
N ARG A 553 -28.38 -4.95 5.23
CA ARG A 553 -27.95 -5.59 6.49
C ARG A 553 -26.68 -4.94 7.00
N TRP A 554 -26.44 -4.94 8.32
CA TRP A 554 -25.33 -4.22 8.96
C TRP A 554 -24.78 -4.92 10.22
N SER A 555 -23.78 -4.32 10.87
CA SER A 555 -23.22 -4.75 12.17
C SER A 555 -24.23 -4.50 13.31
N PRO A 556 -24.10 -5.17 14.49
CA PRO A 556 -25.00 -4.91 15.62
C PRO A 556 -25.04 -3.44 16.09
N ALA A 557 -23.99 -2.66 15.82
CA ALA A 557 -23.94 -1.23 16.12
C ALA A 557 -24.87 -0.36 15.24
N GLY A 558 -25.35 -0.90 14.12
CA GLY A 558 -26.17 -0.19 13.14
C GLY A 558 -25.47 0.07 11.80
N ILE A 559 -26.14 0.82 10.95
CA ILE A 559 -25.60 1.36 9.70
C ILE A 559 -24.51 2.39 10.04
N GLY A 560 -23.36 2.23 9.41
CA GLY A 560 -22.32 3.26 9.30
C GLY A 560 -21.42 2.93 8.12
N MET A 561 -21.07 3.94 7.31
CA MET A 561 -20.48 3.71 5.99
C MET A 561 -19.54 4.85 5.55
N ARG A 562 -18.46 4.48 4.88
CA ARG A 562 -17.59 5.32 4.05
C ARG A 562 -17.60 4.75 2.62
N LEU A 563 -17.52 5.59 1.59
CA LEU A 563 -17.78 5.21 0.20
C LEU A 563 -16.82 5.87 -0.81
N GLU A 564 -16.50 5.16 -1.89
CA GLU A 564 -15.95 5.68 -3.14
C GLU A 564 -16.65 5.01 -4.34
N VAL A 565 -16.72 5.72 -5.47
CA VAL A 565 -17.31 5.24 -6.72
C VAL A 565 -16.19 4.95 -7.72
N LEU A 566 -16.32 3.85 -8.48
CA LEU A 566 -15.34 3.43 -9.49
C LEU A 566 -15.91 3.55 -10.90
N GLY A 567 -15.12 4.08 -11.82
CA GLY A 567 -15.53 4.18 -13.23
C GLY A 567 -14.51 4.83 -14.14
N CYS A 568 -15.02 5.42 -15.22
CA CYS A 568 -14.28 6.26 -16.16
C CYS A 568 -15.24 7.25 -16.84
N ASP A 569 -14.71 8.15 -17.67
CA ASP A 569 -15.51 9.11 -18.42
C ASP A 569 -16.52 8.41 -19.34
N TRP A 570 -17.71 9.02 -19.48
CA TRP A 570 -18.72 8.53 -20.40
C TRP A 570 -18.39 8.98 -21.83
N THR A 571 -17.97 8.03 -22.68
CA THR A 571 -17.90 8.22 -24.12
C THR A 571 -19.23 7.79 -24.75
N ASP A 572 -19.86 8.70 -25.51
CA ASP A 572 -21.13 8.45 -26.20
C ASP A 572 -20.91 7.60 -27.48
N VAL A 573 -20.38 6.38 -27.29
CA VAL A 573 -20.17 5.41 -28.35
C VAL A 573 -21.53 4.81 -28.73
N LYS A 574 -22.22 5.50 -29.65
CA LYS A 574 -23.22 4.86 -30.50
C LYS A 574 -22.56 3.62 -31.13
N PRO A 575 -23.16 2.42 -31.05
CA PRO A 575 -22.60 1.25 -31.70
C PRO A 575 -22.59 1.47 -33.22
N THR A 576 -21.38 1.62 -33.78
CA THR A 576 -21.16 1.63 -35.23
C THR A 576 -21.67 0.30 -35.80
N ALA A 577 -22.30 0.33 -36.97
CA ALA A 577 -23.17 -0.74 -37.46
C ALA A 577 -22.47 -2.01 -38.00
N GLU A 578 -21.36 -2.42 -37.38
CA GLU A 578 -20.54 -3.58 -37.80
C GLU A 578 -20.78 -4.82 -36.93
N THR A 579 -21.45 -4.69 -35.77
CA THR A 579 -21.77 -5.83 -34.87
C THR A 579 -23.07 -6.58 -35.23
N LEU A 580 -23.60 -6.40 -36.45
CA LEU A 580 -24.85 -7.03 -36.91
C LEU A 580 -24.72 -7.73 -38.29
N VAL A 581 -23.99 -8.84 -38.31
CA VAL A 581 -24.16 -9.89 -39.35
C VAL A 581 -24.46 -11.22 -38.65
N PRO A 582 -25.64 -11.84 -38.87
CA PRO A 582 -25.99 -13.10 -38.21
C PRO A 582 -25.21 -14.31 -38.73
N THR A 583 -25.06 -15.33 -37.87
CA THR A 583 -24.43 -16.61 -38.21
C THR A 583 -25.22 -17.41 -39.24
N LEU A 584 -24.56 -17.88 -40.30
CA LEU A 584 -25.03 -18.96 -41.17
C LEU A 584 -23.86 -19.94 -41.48
N LYS A 585 -24.18 -21.19 -41.82
CA LYS A 585 -23.22 -22.31 -41.94
C LYS A 585 -22.98 -22.72 -43.39
N SER A 586 -21.79 -23.32 -43.63
CA SER A 586 -21.44 -24.27 -44.71
C SER A 586 -21.59 -23.75 -46.17
N GLU A 587 -20.78 -24.14 -47.16
CA GLU A 587 -19.98 -25.37 -47.33
C GLU A 587 -18.77 -25.11 -48.28
N GLU A 588 -18.19 -26.15 -48.89
CA GLU A 588 -16.88 -26.16 -49.58
C GLU A 588 -16.87 -25.59 -51.03
N THR A 589 -15.68 -25.28 -51.61
CA THR A 589 -15.17 -25.82 -52.91
C THR A 589 -14.11 -24.94 -53.64
N THR A 590 -12.84 -25.41 -53.64
CA THR A 590 -11.72 -25.19 -54.62
C THR A 590 -11.07 -23.82 -54.93
N THR A 591 -9.79 -23.92 -55.32
CA THR A 591 -8.79 -22.96 -55.88
C THR A 591 -8.99 -22.69 -57.40
N PRO A 592 -8.18 -21.90 -58.17
CA PRO A 592 -6.81 -21.37 -57.92
C PRO A 592 -6.47 -19.91 -58.38
N TYR A 593 -5.17 -19.56 -58.27
CA TYR A 593 -4.49 -18.31 -58.67
C TYR A 593 -4.46 -18.03 -60.20
N PRO A 594 -4.25 -16.75 -60.60
CA PRO A 594 -2.96 -16.26 -61.16
C PRO A 594 -2.44 -14.98 -60.42
N THR A 595 -1.16 -14.79 -60.03
CA THR A 595 0.12 -14.53 -60.77
C THR A 595 0.26 -13.16 -61.47
N ASP A 596 1.18 -12.32 -60.95
CA ASP A 596 2.25 -11.50 -61.61
C ASP A 596 1.87 -10.55 -62.79
N GLU A 597 2.50 -9.41 -63.12
CA GLU A 597 3.63 -8.53 -62.71
C GLU A 597 3.27 -7.10 -63.28
N GLU A 598 3.85 -5.90 -63.12
CA GLU A 598 5.08 -5.18 -62.67
C GLU A 598 4.61 -3.72 -62.28
N ALA A 599 5.36 -2.67 -61.91
CA ALA A 599 6.59 -2.39 -61.14
C ALA A 599 6.80 -0.84 -61.05
N THR A 600 7.83 -0.34 -60.34
CA THR A 600 8.29 1.07 -60.17
C THR A 600 7.34 2.06 -59.43
N GLU A 601 7.65 2.61 -58.23
CA GLU A 601 8.78 3.43 -57.72
C GLU A 601 8.66 4.95 -58.00
N CYS A 602 8.93 5.89 -57.07
CA CYS A 602 9.46 5.76 -55.70
C CYS A 602 9.13 6.98 -54.77
N GLY A 603 9.14 6.76 -53.45
CA GLY A 603 9.48 7.74 -52.39
C GLY A 603 8.41 8.70 -51.85
N ASP A 604 8.35 9.03 -50.55
CA ASP A 604 9.14 8.54 -49.41
C ASP A 604 8.46 8.86 -48.05
N SER A 605 8.89 8.17 -46.98
CA SER A 605 8.68 8.45 -45.54
C SER A 605 7.29 8.25 -44.93
N CYS A 606 7.07 7.03 -44.40
CA CYS A 606 6.31 6.77 -43.18
C CYS A 606 7.17 5.83 -42.31
N GLY A 607 7.15 6.00 -40.97
CA GLY A 607 7.99 5.21 -40.07
C GLY A 607 7.51 3.76 -39.90
N GLU A 608 8.46 2.85 -39.69
CA GLU A 608 8.23 1.41 -39.60
C GLU A 608 7.59 0.98 -38.26
N GLU A 609 6.83 -0.11 -38.30
CA GLU A 609 6.35 -0.81 -37.10
C GLU A 609 7.42 -1.82 -36.65
N GLU A 610 7.94 -1.71 -35.41
CA GLU A 610 8.95 -2.64 -34.88
C GLU A 610 8.33 -4.03 -34.59
N ASP A 611 8.37 -4.89 -35.60
CA ASP A 611 7.72 -6.21 -35.60
C ASP A 611 8.50 -7.29 -34.83
N PHE A 612 7.83 -8.39 -34.47
CA PHE A 612 8.39 -9.43 -33.60
C PHE A 612 9.40 -10.35 -34.32
N HIS A 613 10.70 -10.09 -34.16
CA HIS A 613 11.76 -10.95 -34.71
C HIS A 613 11.96 -12.28 -33.93
N LEU A 614 11.13 -13.28 -34.25
CA LEU A 614 11.41 -14.69 -33.96
C LEU A 614 12.19 -15.35 -35.11
N PRO A 615 13.33 -16.03 -34.85
CA PRO A 615 14.06 -16.75 -35.90
C PRO A 615 13.26 -17.92 -36.46
N ALA A 616 13.04 -17.93 -37.78
CA ALA A 616 12.28 -18.98 -38.47
C ALA A 616 12.88 -20.39 -38.32
N ASN A 617 14.17 -20.50 -37.99
CA ASN A 617 14.91 -21.73 -37.75
C ASN A 617 15.07 -22.09 -36.26
N PHE A 618 14.32 -21.46 -35.35
CA PHE A 618 14.35 -21.80 -33.93
C PHE A 618 13.66 -23.15 -33.62
N ASN A 619 12.54 -23.45 -34.27
CA ASN A 619 11.84 -24.72 -34.12
C ASN A 619 12.64 -25.83 -34.81
N CYS A 620 12.90 -26.95 -34.12
CA CYS A 620 13.70 -28.04 -34.64
C CYS A 620 13.28 -29.41 -34.07
N ASN A 621 13.02 -30.36 -34.97
CA ASN A 621 12.59 -31.74 -34.71
C ASN A 621 13.67 -32.79 -35.03
N PHE A 622 14.90 -32.37 -35.32
CA PHE A 622 16.13 -33.16 -35.52
C PHE A 622 16.08 -34.38 -36.48
N ASP A 623 14.95 -34.61 -37.17
CA ASP A 623 14.68 -35.76 -38.02
C ASP A 623 15.64 -35.89 -39.22
N LEU A 624 16.27 -34.80 -39.65
CA LEU A 624 17.27 -34.78 -40.72
C LEU A 624 18.69 -34.96 -40.15
N PRO A 625 19.45 -36.00 -40.57
CA PRO A 625 20.82 -36.20 -40.11
C PRO A 625 21.74 -35.01 -40.41
N GLU A 626 22.52 -34.61 -39.41
CA GLU A 626 23.42 -33.44 -39.42
C GLU A 626 22.72 -32.07 -39.50
N ASP A 627 21.38 -32.00 -39.52
CA ASP A 627 20.63 -30.73 -39.46
C ASP A 627 20.26 -30.36 -38.02
N LEU A 628 20.72 -29.18 -37.58
CA LEU A 628 20.38 -28.58 -36.29
C LEU A 628 19.39 -27.40 -36.42
N CYS A 629 18.84 -27.17 -37.62
CA CYS A 629 17.96 -26.07 -38.02
C CYS A 629 18.62 -24.68 -37.85
N GLY A 630 18.67 -24.17 -36.62
CA GLY A 630 19.39 -22.95 -36.24
C GLY A 630 20.25 -23.12 -34.99
N TRP A 631 20.22 -24.28 -34.35
CA TRP A 631 20.95 -24.58 -33.13
C TRP A 631 22.42 -24.92 -33.43
N SER A 632 23.27 -24.74 -32.43
CA SER A 632 24.72 -24.91 -32.56
C SER A 632 25.30 -25.65 -31.35
N HIS A 633 26.36 -26.44 -31.57
CA HIS A 633 27.08 -27.10 -30.47
C HIS A 633 28.18 -26.20 -29.90
N ASP A 634 28.33 -26.17 -28.58
CA ASP A 634 29.45 -25.49 -27.94
C ASP A 634 30.74 -26.34 -28.02
N LEU A 635 31.57 -26.04 -29.02
CA LEU A 635 32.86 -26.68 -29.23
C LEU A 635 33.84 -26.50 -28.05
N ALA A 636 33.63 -25.53 -27.15
CA ALA A 636 34.47 -25.34 -25.97
C ALA A 636 34.22 -26.39 -24.86
N THR A 637 33.11 -27.13 -24.92
CA THR A 637 32.78 -28.16 -23.91
C THR A 637 33.46 -29.52 -24.15
N GLY A 638 34.06 -29.73 -25.32
CA GLY A 638 34.81 -30.95 -25.67
C GLY A 638 33.96 -32.18 -26.00
N TYR A 639 32.64 -32.13 -25.80
CA TYR A 639 31.69 -33.14 -26.23
C TYR A 639 30.46 -32.48 -26.88
N THR A 640 29.99 -33.04 -27.98
CA THR A 640 28.75 -32.62 -28.65
C THR A 640 27.62 -33.60 -28.35
N TRP A 641 26.39 -33.18 -28.64
CA TRP A 641 25.28 -34.13 -28.80
C TRP A 641 25.51 -34.97 -30.07
N SER A 642 24.88 -36.15 -30.15
CA SER A 642 25.01 -37.06 -31.29
C SER A 642 23.63 -37.47 -31.81
N PHE A 643 23.42 -37.41 -33.13
CA PHE A 643 22.18 -37.90 -33.74
C PHE A 643 22.08 -39.43 -33.61
N GLN A 644 20.88 -39.93 -33.26
CA GLN A 644 20.56 -41.35 -33.21
C GLN A 644 19.23 -41.64 -33.95
N PRO A 645 19.19 -42.64 -34.85
CA PRO A 645 17.96 -43.06 -35.51
C PRO A 645 17.12 -43.98 -34.61
N THR A 646 15.79 -43.82 -34.60
CA THR A 646 14.89 -44.73 -33.89
C THR A 646 14.76 -46.08 -34.62
N SER A 647 15.35 -47.17 -34.10
CA SER A 647 14.93 -48.54 -34.47
C SER A 647 15.26 -49.59 -33.40
N THR A 648 14.25 -50.37 -32.96
CA THR A 648 14.39 -51.40 -31.92
C THR A 648 13.53 -52.65 -32.19
N TRP A 649 13.95 -53.43 -33.18
CA TRP A 649 13.91 -54.91 -33.22
C TRP A 649 12.58 -55.71 -33.07
N ILE A 650 12.17 -56.31 -34.20
CA ILE A 650 11.77 -57.74 -34.39
C ILE A 650 10.88 -58.40 -33.30
N GLY A 651 9.59 -58.65 -33.63
CA GLY A 651 8.61 -59.25 -32.69
C GLY A 651 7.45 -60.10 -33.26
N ASN A 652 7.52 -60.59 -34.51
CA ASN A 652 6.63 -61.61 -35.11
C ASN A 652 5.10 -61.56 -34.83
N SER A 653 4.35 -60.73 -35.56
CA SER A 653 3.03 -61.12 -36.11
C SER A 653 2.60 -60.17 -37.24
N GLU A 654 1.75 -60.65 -38.16
CA GLU A 654 1.44 -60.00 -39.46
C GLU A 654 -0.09 -60.07 -39.71
N PRO A 655 -0.68 -59.19 -40.55
CA PRO A 655 -0.65 -57.73 -40.41
C PRO A 655 -2.06 -57.09 -40.42
N SER A 656 -2.12 -55.80 -40.03
CA SER A 656 -3.17 -54.87 -40.48
C SER A 656 -2.52 -53.56 -40.88
N LEU A 657 -2.80 -53.08 -42.09
CA LEU A 657 -2.08 -52.00 -42.77
C LEU A 657 -2.69 -50.63 -42.44
N GLU A 658 -1.87 -49.64 -42.05
CA GLU A 658 -1.62 -48.41 -42.83
C GLU A 658 -0.68 -47.40 -42.12
N THR A 659 0.18 -46.76 -42.92
CA THR A 659 1.02 -45.57 -42.62
C THR A 659 1.89 -45.56 -41.34
N VAL A 660 3.12 -46.10 -41.45
CA VAL A 660 4.30 -45.65 -40.65
C VAL A 660 5.54 -45.60 -41.55
N PRO A 661 6.22 -44.46 -41.62
CA PRO A 661 7.68 -44.33 -41.75
C PRO A 661 8.20 -43.55 -40.52
N ASP A 662 8.78 -44.15 -39.49
CA ASP A 662 9.96 -45.04 -39.47
C ASP A 662 11.18 -44.35 -40.10
N GLY A 663 12.05 -43.78 -39.24
CA GLY A 663 13.17 -42.92 -39.66
C GLY A 663 13.39 -41.64 -38.84
N LYS A 664 12.73 -41.46 -37.68
CA LYS A 664 12.96 -40.31 -36.78
C LYS A 664 14.39 -40.29 -36.24
N ASN A 665 14.97 -39.10 -36.09
CA ASN A 665 16.31 -38.89 -35.51
C ASN A 665 16.25 -37.91 -34.35
N TYR A 666 16.95 -38.20 -33.25
CA TYR A 666 16.98 -37.37 -32.06
C TYR A 666 18.41 -37.12 -31.56
N LEU A 667 18.62 -36.10 -30.73
CA LEU A 667 19.92 -35.78 -30.15
C LEU A 667 20.15 -36.55 -28.84
N GLN A 668 21.19 -37.37 -28.77
CA GLN A 668 21.58 -38.18 -27.62
C GLN A 668 22.96 -37.79 -27.06
N LEU A 669 23.10 -37.81 -25.73
CA LEU A 669 24.36 -37.79 -24.98
C LEU A 669 24.42 -39.03 -24.06
N ARG A 670 25.48 -39.85 -24.17
CA ARG A 670 25.55 -41.17 -23.55
C ARG A 670 26.88 -41.49 -22.88
N SER A 671 26.83 -41.93 -21.60
CA SER A 671 28.00 -42.38 -20.83
C SER A 671 27.89 -43.86 -20.43
N SER A 672 28.96 -44.60 -20.69
CA SER A 672 29.15 -45.99 -20.21
C SER A 672 29.89 -46.10 -18.87
N GLY A 673 30.02 -44.99 -18.12
CA GLY A 673 30.59 -44.96 -16.76
C GLY A 673 32.10 -45.21 -16.65
N ARG A 674 32.84 -45.28 -17.77
CA ARG A 674 34.28 -45.63 -17.81
C ARG A 674 35.22 -44.50 -18.25
N ARG A 675 34.73 -43.25 -18.33
CA ARG A 675 35.51 -42.06 -18.71
C ARG A 675 35.09 -40.85 -17.87
N GLU A 676 35.86 -39.77 -18.02
CA GLU A 676 35.63 -38.47 -17.40
C GLU A 676 34.22 -37.92 -17.70
N GLY A 677 33.75 -37.01 -16.83
CA GLY A 677 32.38 -36.50 -16.91
C GLY A 677 32.10 -35.76 -18.23
N GLN A 678 31.03 -36.15 -18.90
CA GLN A 678 30.61 -35.54 -20.17
C GLN A 678 29.78 -34.28 -19.90
N ARG A 679 30.04 -33.23 -20.68
CA ARG A 679 29.21 -32.02 -20.76
C ARG A 679 29.03 -31.65 -22.22
N ALA A 680 27.80 -31.47 -22.67
CA ALA A 680 27.49 -30.95 -23.99
C ALA A 680 26.49 -29.80 -23.88
N ARG A 681 26.74 -28.67 -24.57
CA ARG A 681 25.80 -27.55 -24.69
C ARG A 681 25.28 -27.44 -26.12
N LEU A 682 23.97 -27.25 -26.25
CA LEU A 682 23.26 -26.92 -27.49
C LEU A 682 22.68 -25.51 -27.35
N ILE A 683 23.08 -24.59 -28.23
CA ILE A 683 22.85 -23.14 -28.13
C ILE A 683 21.93 -22.69 -29.29
N SER A 684 20.88 -21.93 -28.97
CA SER A 684 19.90 -21.43 -29.95
C SER A 684 20.41 -20.26 -30.81
N PRO A 685 19.70 -19.92 -31.91
CA PRO A 685 19.70 -18.57 -32.48
C PRO A 685 19.42 -17.49 -31.42
N THR A 686 19.82 -16.24 -31.67
CA THR A 686 19.43 -15.10 -30.81
C THR A 686 17.93 -14.82 -30.92
N ILE A 687 17.32 -14.50 -29.77
CA ILE A 687 15.90 -14.21 -29.61
C ILE A 687 15.77 -12.78 -29.09
N TYR A 688 14.86 -11.99 -29.68
CA TYR A 688 14.46 -10.69 -29.15
C TYR A 688 12.96 -10.69 -28.82
N LEU A 689 12.62 -10.45 -27.55
CA LEU A 689 11.25 -10.52 -27.04
C LEU A 689 10.98 -9.39 -26.02
N PRO A 690 11.03 -8.10 -26.41
CA PRO A 690 10.91 -6.99 -25.46
C PRO A 690 9.54 -6.91 -24.78
N ARG A 691 8.46 -7.29 -25.47
CA ARG A 691 7.06 -7.04 -25.03
C ARG A 691 6.18 -8.29 -24.92
N SER A 692 6.75 -9.49 -25.06
CA SER A 692 5.99 -10.75 -25.03
C SER A 692 6.78 -11.87 -24.36
N ALA A 693 6.07 -12.76 -23.66
CA ALA A 693 6.59 -14.05 -23.22
C ALA A 693 6.01 -15.15 -24.10
N VAL A 694 6.77 -16.22 -24.34
CA VAL A 694 6.39 -17.32 -25.24
C VAL A 694 6.59 -18.66 -24.55
N CYS A 695 5.67 -19.61 -24.73
CA CYS A 695 5.88 -20.97 -24.26
C CYS A 695 6.85 -21.70 -25.20
N MET A 696 7.93 -22.26 -24.69
CA MET A 696 8.80 -23.21 -25.39
C MET A 696 8.48 -24.62 -24.90
N VAL A 697 8.35 -25.56 -25.83
CA VAL A 697 8.09 -26.98 -25.59
C VAL A 697 9.21 -27.80 -26.23
N PHE A 698 9.57 -28.91 -25.62
CA PHE A 698 10.53 -29.89 -26.14
C PHE A 698 10.23 -31.28 -25.58
N GLN A 699 10.68 -32.33 -26.27
CA GLN A 699 10.69 -33.69 -25.71
C GLN A 699 12.08 -34.00 -25.14
N TYR A 700 12.13 -34.75 -24.04
CA TYR A 700 13.39 -35.23 -23.47
C TYR A 700 13.25 -36.65 -22.89
N GLN A 701 14.38 -37.33 -22.76
CA GLN A 701 14.54 -38.59 -22.04
C GLN A 701 15.74 -38.44 -21.09
N ALA A 702 15.65 -38.96 -19.87
CA ALA A 702 16.72 -38.84 -18.88
C ALA A 702 16.72 -40.03 -17.90
N TRP A 703 17.69 -40.93 -18.03
CA TRP A 703 17.79 -42.11 -17.16
C TRP A 703 19.24 -42.49 -16.82
N GLY A 704 19.42 -43.14 -15.67
CA GLY A 704 20.72 -43.55 -15.14
C GLY A 704 21.00 -43.06 -13.72
N SER A 705 22.04 -43.67 -13.12
CA SER A 705 22.45 -43.44 -11.72
C SER A 705 22.69 -41.96 -11.36
N ASN A 706 22.32 -41.57 -10.13
CA ASN A 706 22.26 -40.23 -9.49
C ASN A 706 23.41 -39.23 -9.81
N GLY A 707 23.52 -38.86 -11.09
CA GLY A 707 24.59 -38.04 -11.65
C GLY A 707 24.35 -37.65 -13.10
N VAL A 708 23.17 -37.95 -13.64
CA VAL A 708 22.64 -37.41 -14.90
C VAL A 708 21.89 -36.11 -14.59
N MET A 709 22.08 -35.08 -15.40
CA MET A 709 21.47 -33.77 -15.19
C MET A 709 21.28 -33.06 -16.54
N LEU A 710 20.09 -32.54 -16.79
CA LEU A 710 19.80 -31.68 -17.94
C LEU A 710 19.30 -30.33 -17.43
N ARG A 711 19.85 -29.25 -17.96
CA ARG A 711 19.49 -27.86 -17.62
C ARG A 711 19.16 -27.07 -18.87
N VAL A 712 18.24 -26.11 -18.73
CA VAL A 712 17.98 -25.09 -19.75
C VAL A 712 18.25 -23.73 -19.16
N TRP A 713 19.13 -22.98 -19.82
CA TRP A 713 19.59 -21.66 -19.41
C TRP A 713 19.14 -20.58 -20.40
N ARG A 714 18.86 -19.39 -19.89
CA ARG A 714 18.90 -18.13 -20.65
C ARG A 714 20.30 -17.53 -20.51
N GLU A 715 20.91 -17.18 -21.63
CA GLU A 715 22.25 -16.57 -21.73
C GLU A 715 22.15 -15.23 -22.45
N ALA A 716 22.40 -14.14 -21.72
CA ALA A 716 22.38 -12.76 -22.19
C ALA A 716 23.71 -12.06 -21.87
N SER A 717 23.93 -10.87 -22.44
CA SER A 717 25.20 -10.13 -22.35
C SER A 717 25.69 -9.77 -20.94
N GLN A 718 24.79 -9.77 -19.94
CA GLN A 718 25.10 -9.47 -18.53
C GLN A 718 24.50 -10.47 -17.52
N GLU A 719 23.80 -11.52 -17.98
CA GLU A 719 23.00 -12.39 -17.10
C GLU A 719 22.93 -13.83 -17.63
N HIS A 720 23.16 -14.81 -16.76
CA HIS A 720 22.89 -16.23 -17.02
C HIS A 720 21.86 -16.74 -16.01
N LYS A 721 20.70 -17.21 -16.48
CA LYS A 721 19.57 -17.61 -15.62
C LYS A 721 19.07 -19.00 -15.95
N ALA A 722 18.99 -19.88 -14.95
CA ALA A 722 18.35 -21.18 -15.12
C ALA A 722 16.84 -20.99 -15.34
N LEU A 723 16.29 -21.61 -16.37
CA LEU A 723 14.86 -21.66 -16.65
C LEU A 723 14.25 -23.00 -16.25
N TRP A 724 15.01 -24.09 -16.35
CA TRP A 724 14.54 -25.45 -16.08
C TRP A 724 15.71 -26.39 -15.73
N VAL A 725 15.46 -27.38 -14.88
CA VAL A 725 16.45 -28.38 -14.42
C VAL A 725 15.76 -29.71 -14.13
N ILE A 726 16.35 -30.83 -14.56
CA ILE A 726 16.04 -32.18 -14.06
C ILE A 726 17.31 -32.87 -13.55
N THR A 727 17.17 -33.61 -12.44
CA THR A 727 18.26 -34.33 -11.76
C THR A 727 17.87 -35.73 -11.28
N GLU A 728 16.66 -36.17 -11.60
CA GLU A 728 16.10 -37.46 -11.21
C GLU A 728 16.05 -38.39 -12.42
N ASP A 729 16.18 -39.69 -12.18
CA ASP A 729 15.92 -40.71 -13.19
C ASP A 729 14.43 -40.70 -13.54
N GLN A 730 14.10 -40.54 -14.82
CA GLN A 730 12.72 -40.52 -15.34
C GLN A 730 12.34 -41.80 -16.09
N GLY A 731 13.27 -42.75 -16.20
CA GLY A 731 13.13 -43.98 -16.98
C GLY A 731 13.32 -43.79 -18.49
N GLU A 732 13.10 -44.88 -19.24
CA GLU A 732 13.26 -44.92 -20.70
C GLU A 732 12.07 -44.28 -21.47
N GLU A 733 11.13 -43.64 -20.78
CA GLU A 733 9.98 -42.96 -21.41
C GLU A 733 10.32 -41.51 -21.81
N TRP A 734 9.88 -41.11 -23.01
CA TRP A 734 9.92 -39.71 -23.45
C TRP A 734 8.95 -38.85 -22.67
N ARG A 735 9.36 -37.63 -22.30
CA ARG A 735 8.57 -36.67 -21.52
C ARG A 735 8.64 -35.27 -22.13
N GLU A 736 7.51 -34.58 -22.09
CA GLU A 736 7.41 -33.20 -22.56
C GLU A 736 7.90 -32.22 -21.50
N GLY A 737 8.93 -31.44 -21.83
CA GLY A 737 9.37 -30.28 -21.08
C GLY A 737 8.68 -29.01 -21.60
N ARG A 738 8.23 -28.14 -20.69
CA ARG A 738 7.65 -26.83 -21.01
C ARG A 738 8.33 -25.73 -20.20
N ILE A 739 8.63 -24.61 -20.85
CA ILE A 739 9.35 -23.47 -20.27
C ILE A 739 8.73 -22.18 -20.78
N ILE A 740 8.44 -21.22 -19.89
CA ILE A 740 8.12 -19.85 -20.32
C ILE A 740 9.42 -19.11 -20.61
N LEU A 741 9.59 -18.68 -21.86
CA LEU A 741 10.62 -17.71 -22.24
C LEU A 741 10.10 -16.31 -21.87
N PRO A 742 10.74 -15.60 -20.91
CA PRO A 742 10.24 -14.32 -20.45
C PRO A 742 10.56 -13.19 -21.44
N SER A 743 9.78 -12.12 -21.38
CA SER A 743 10.11 -10.87 -22.08
C SER A 743 11.42 -10.27 -21.54
N TYR A 744 12.22 -9.68 -22.41
CA TYR A 744 13.50 -9.06 -22.07
C TYR A 744 13.92 -8.04 -23.13
N ASP A 745 14.40 -6.87 -22.68
CA ASP A 745 14.68 -5.71 -23.53
C ASP A 745 16.00 -5.81 -24.34
N MET A 746 16.66 -6.97 -24.33
CA MET A 746 17.89 -7.25 -25.07
C MET A 746 17.83 -8.64 -25.71
N GLU A 747 18.62 -8.85 -26.77
CA GLU A 747 18.82 -10.19 -27.34
C GLU A 747 19.38 -11.18 -26.31
N TYR A 748 18.85 -12.40 -26.33
CA TYR A 748 19.36 -13.52 -25.53
C TYR A 748 19.34 -14.83 -26.31
N ARG A 749 20.02 -15.86 -25.78
CA ARG A 749 20.01 -17.24 -26.30
C ARG A 749 19.52 -18.22 -25.25
N ILE A 750 18.98 -19.34 -25.72
CA ILE A 750 18.60 -20.49 -24.91
C ILE A 750 19.65 -21.58 -25.08
N VAL A 751 20.05 -22.20 -23.96
CA VAL A 751 21.12 -23.20 -23.95
C VAL A 751 20.68 -24.43 -23.17
N PHE A 752 20.58 -25.57 -23.86
CA PHE A 752 20.42 -26.88 -23.23
C PHE A 752 21.80 -27.41 -22.85
N GLU A 753 22.05 -27.59 -21.56
CA GLU A 753 23.28 -28.17 -20.99
C GLU A 753 22.98 -29.58 -20.46
N GLY A 754 23.47 -30.60 -21.16
CA GLY A 754 23.48 -31.98 -20.69
C GLY A 754 24.78 -32.28 -19.95
N PHE A 755 24.69 -32.85 -18.75
CA PHE A 755 25.83 -33.21 -17.91
C PHE A 755 25.68 -34.62 -17.33
N ILE A 756 26.71 -35.45 -17.52
CA ILE A 756 26.79 -36.78 -16.90
C ILE A 756 28.07 -36.87 -16.08
N ARG A 757 27.90 -37.06 -14.76
CA ARG A 757 28.97 -37.06 -13.77
C ARG A 757 29.99 -38.18 -14.02
N ASN A 758 31.27 -37.87 -13.80
CA ASN A 758 32.37 -38.84 -13.91
C ASN A 758 32.07 -40.13 -13.10
N GLY A 759 32.37 -41.29 -13.69
CA GLY A 759 32.11 -42.61 -13.11
C GLY A 759 30.65 -43.07 -13.08
N HIS A 760 29.71 -42.29 -13.61
CA HIS A 760 28.29 -42.65 -13.67
C HIS A 760 27.90 -43.04 -15.12
N SER A 761 27.05 -44.06 -15.25
CA SER A 761 26.42 -44.45 -16.51
C SER A 761 25.01 -43.89 -16.58
N GLY A 762 24.63 -43.40 -17.77
CA GLY A 762 23.33 -42.80 -18.02
C GLY A 762 23.26 -42.17 -19.40
N GLU A 763 22.07 -41.69 -19.74
CA GLU A 763 21.68 -41.27 -21.07
C GLU A 763 20.73 -40.07 -20.99
N LEU A 764 20.95 -39.10 -21.88
CA LEU A 764 20.08 -37.95 -22.09
C LEU A 764 19.69 -37.90 -23.56
N ALA A 765 18.42 -37.66 -23.85
CA ALA A 765 17.92 -37.40 -25.20
C ALA A 765 17.10 -36.10 -25.25
N LEU A 766 17.10 -35.45 -26.42
CA LEU A 766 16.34 -34.24 -26.75
C LEU A 766 15.73 -34.37 -28.14
N ASP A 767 14.46 -33.95 -28.30
CA ASP A 767 13.72 -33.93 -29.57
C ASP A 767 12.62 -32.83 -29.59
N ASP A 768 12.01 -32.57 -30.74
CA ASP A 768 10.80 -31.75 -30.98
C ASP A 768 10.77 -30.39 -30.23
N ILE A 769 11.86 -29.60 -30.31
CA ILE A 769 11.94 -28.26 -29.72
C ILE A 769 11.12 -27.27 -30.55
N ARG A 770 10.12 -26.63 -29.95
CA ARG A 770 9.27 -25.62 -30.62
C ARG A 770 8.81 -24.49 -29.71
N LEU A 771 8.57 -23.32 -30.29
CA LEU A 771 7.78 -22.26 -29.68
C LEU A 771 6.29 -22.58 -29.86
N GLY A 772 5.60 -22.80 -28.75
CA GLY A 772 4.16 -23.05 -28.69
C GLY A 772 3.36 -21.75 -28.72
N THR A 773 3.25 -21.12 -29.89
CA THR A 773 2.34 -19.97 -30.11
C THR A 773 0.86 -20.38 -30.03
N ASP A 774 0.58 -21.68 -30.16
CA ASP A 774 -0.70 -22.36 -29.92
C ASP A 774 -1.02 -22.58 -28.43
N ILE A 775 -0.07 -22.35 -27.52
CA ILE A 775 -0.20 -22.66 -26.10
C ILE A 775 -0.30 -21.36 -25.27
N PRO A 776 -1.48 -21.05 -24.69
CA PRO A 776 -1.60 -19.95 -23.73
C PRO A 776 -0.61 -20.10 -22.59
N LEU A 777 0.06 -19.03 -22.19
CA LEU A 777 1.11 -19.02 -21.14
C LEU A 777 0.65 -19.68 -19.83
N GLU A 778 -0.64 -19.54 -19.48
CA GLU A 778 -1.27 -20.17 -18.32
C GLU A 778 -1.20 -21.71 -18.35
N ASN A 779 -1.28 -22.30 -19.55
CA ASN A 779 -1.18 -23.74 -19.80
C ASN A 779 0.27 -24.20 -20.02
N CYS A 780 1.24 -23.29 -20.08
CA CYS A 780 2.65 -23.63 -20.28
C CYS A 780 3.26 -24.32 -19.04
N MET A 781 2.81 -23.97 -17.83
CA MET A 781 3.27 -24.59 -16.57
C MET A 781 2.16 -25.31 -15.80
N ALA A 782 1.06 -25.65 -16.48
CA ALA A 782 -0.01 -26.46 -15.89
C ALA A 782 0.44 -27.92 -15.76
N THR A 783 0.24 -28.54 -14.59
CA THR A 783 0.57 -29.95 -14.36
C THR A 783 -0.38 -30.86 -15.14
N LEU A 784 0.19 -31.68 -16.04
CA LEU A 784 -0.52 -32.64 -16.87
C LEU A 784 -1.10 -33.80 -16.05
N PHE A 785 -2.32 -33.62 -15.53
CA PHE A 785 -3.19 -34.74 -15.18
C PHE A 785 -3.96 -35.18 -16.42
N CYS A 786 -3.90 -36.48 -16.74
CA CYS A 786 -4.38 -37.02 -18.01
C CYS A 786 -5.88 -36.77 -18.25
N VAL A 787 -6.20 -36.16 -19.40
CA VAL A 787 -7.55 -36.18 -19.97
C VAL A 787 -7.70 -37.45 -20.80
N SER A 788 -8.43 -38.44 -20.28
CA SER A 788 -8.81 -39.62 -21.07
C SER A 788 -9.97 -39.31 -22.02
N SER A 789 -9.98 -39.98 -23.17
CA SER A 789 -10.93 -39.73 -24.26
C SER A 789 -12.34 -40.31 -23.98
N PRO A 790 -13.41 -39.69 -24.50
CA PRO A 790 -14.78 -40.12 -24.23
C PRO A 790 -15.20 -41.30 -25.12
N GLY A 791 -15.30 -42.51 -24.58
CA GLY A 791 -15.59 -43.68 -25.44
C GLY A 791 -15.90 -45.04 -24.81
N ALA A 792 -16.43 -45.13 -23.57
CA ALA A 792 -16.83 -46.43 -23.00
C ALA A 792 -18.06 -46.35 -22.07
N THR A 793 -19.19 -46.94 -22.48
CA THR A 793 -20.37 -47.16 -21.63
C THR A 793 -20.32 -48.53 -20.97
N LEU A 794 -20.24 -48.56 -19.63
CA LEU A 794 -20.55 -49.75 -18.82
C LEU A 794 -21.46 -49.39 -17.62
N LEU A 795 -22.10 -50.43 -17.08
CA LEU A 795 -23.26 -50.37 -16.19
C LEU A 795 -22.88 -50.16 -14.70
N PRO A 796 -23.82 -49.69 -13.85
CA PRO A 796 -23.48 -49.12 -12.55
C PRO A 796 -23.15 -50.15 -11.47
N GLY A 797 -22.13 -49.83 -10.65
CA GLY A 797 -21.96 -50.37 -9.31
C GLY A 797 -20.74 -51.27 -9.08
N THR A 798 -19.57 -50.66 -8.89
CA THR A 798 -18.60 -50.97 -7.80
C THR A 798 -17.53 -49.88 -7.77
N GLU A 799 -17.40 -49.18 -6.65
CA GLU A 799 -16.24 -48.33 -6.37
C GLU A 799 -15.07 -49.19 -5.85
N PRO A 800 -13.81 -48.97 -6.29
CA PRO A 800 -12.65 -49.50 -5.60
C PRO A 800 -12.41 -48.69 -4.31
N THR A 801 -12.62 -49.31 -3.16
CA THR A 801 -12.55 -48.66 -1.84
C THR A 801 -11.13 -48.35 -1.40
N VAL A 802 -10.91 -47.13 -0.88
CA VAL A 802 -9.79 -46.81 0.01
C VAL A 802 -10.18 -47.20 1.45
N ASP A 803 -9.29 -47.84 2.21
CA ASP A 803 -9.56 -48.34 3.55
C ASP A 803 -9.85 -47.25 4.59
N THR A 804 -11.13 -46.90 4.76
CA THR A 804 -11.61 -46.19 5.95
C THR A 804 -11.94 -47.19 7.06
N VAL A 805 -11.05 -47.33 8.05
CA VAL A 805 -11.28 -48.18 9.23
C VAL A 805 -12.50 -47.69 10.02
N SER A 806 -13.58 -48.46 9.98
CA SER A 806 -14.86 -48.13 10.63
C SER A 806 -14.84 -48.45 12.13
N VAL A 807 -14.47 -47.47 12.95
CA VAL A 807 -14.54 -47.56 14.40
C VAL A 807 -16.01 -47.60 14.86
N GLN A 808 -16.41 -48.66 15.56
CA GLN A 808 -17.76 -48.77 16.12
C GLN A 808 -18.05 -47.69 17.16
N PRO A 809 -19.30 -47.18 17.25
CA PRO A 809 -19.67 -46.19 18.25
C PRO A 809 -19.57 -46.76 19.66
N ILE A 810 -18.84 -46.06 20.54
CA ILE A 810 -18.59 -46.50 21.92
C ILE A 810 -19.93 -46.56 22.69
N PRO A 811 -20.29 -47.69 23.32
CA PRO A 811 -21.54 -47.82 24.06
C PRO A 811 -21.68 -46.77 25.18
N ALA A 812 -22.89 -46.23 25.36
CA ALA A 812 -23.16 -45.07 26.21
C ALA A 812 -22.66 -45.19 27.67
N TYR A 813 -22.51 -46.40 28.22
CA TYR A 813 -21.98 -46.59 29.58
C TYR A 813 -20.53 -46.08 29.74
N TRP A 814 -19.71 -46.10 28.68
CA TRP A 814 -18.34 -45.57 28.73
C TRP A 814 -18.28 -44.07 28.97
N TYR A 815 -19.26 -43.29 28.50
CA TYR A 815 -19.32 -41.86 28.79
C TYR A 815 -19.51 -41.61 30.30
N TYR A 816 -20.25 -42.46 31.01
CA TYR A 816 -20.37 -42.38 32.48
C TYR A 816 -19.08 -42.80 33.19
N VAL A 817 -18.36 -43.81 32.69
CA VAL A 817 -17.05 -44.23 33.23
C VAL A 817 -16.00 -43.12 33.04
N ILE A 818 -15.95 -42.50 31.85
CA ILE A 818 -15.02 -41.40 31.53
C ILE A 818 -15.38 -40.14 32.32
N ALA A 819 -16.67 -39.82 32.48
CA ALA A 819 -17.12 -38.70 33.31
C ALA A 819 -16.78 -38.91 34.81
N ALA A 820 -16.96 -40.13 35.33
CA ALA A 820 -16.57 -40.47 36.71
C ALA A 820 -15.04 -40.38 36.90
N GLY A 821 -14.26 -40.90 35.94
CA GLY A 821 -12.80 -40.76 35.94
C GLY A 821 -12.35 -39.30 35.90
N GLY A 822 -12.96 -38.48 35.03
CA GLY A 822 -12.71 -37.04 34.95
C GLY A 822 -13.02 -36.30 36.26
N ALA A 823 -14.14 -36.61 36.91
CA ALA A 823 -14.48 -36.04 38.22
C ALA A 823 -13.46 -36.42 39.32
N VAL A 824 -12.97 -37.66 39.34
CA VAL A 824 -11.91 -38.09 40.26
C VAL A 824 -10.60 -37.38 39.97
N VAL A 825 -10.20 -37.24 38.70
CA VAL A 825 -8.98 -36.49 38.31
C VAL A 825 -9.08 -35.03 38.75
N VAL A 826 -10.23 -34.37 38.52
CA VAL A 826 -10.44 -32.98 38.96
C VAL A 826 -10.39 -32.85 40.49
N LEU A 827 -11.00 -33.77 41.24
CA LEU A 827 -10.92 -33.77 42.70
C LEU A 827 -9.48 -33.98 43.21
N VAL A 828 -8.71 -34.86 42.58
CA VAL A 828 -7.27 -35.04 42.87
C VAL A 828 -6.48 -33.79 42.52
N SER A 829 -6.74 -33.14 41.38
CA SER A 829 -6.10 -31.87 41.01
C SER A 829 -6.40 -30.75 42.00
N VAL A 830 -7.66 -30.62 42.46
CA VAL A 830 -8.07 -29.62 43.46
C VAL A 830 -7.44 -29.91 44.82
N ALA A 831 -7.40 -31.18 45.25
CA ALA A 831 -6.71 -31.58 46.48
C ALA A 831 -5.21 -31.29 46.43
N LEU A 832 -4.54 -31.59 45.30
CA LEU A 832 -3.12 -31.32 45.10
C LEU A 832 -2.83 -29.81 45.05
N ALA A 833 -3.71 -29.02 44.41
CA ALA A 833 -3.63 -27.56 44.40
C ALA A 833 -3.81 -26.96 45.80
N LEU A 834 -4.73 -27.48 46.62
CA LEU A 834 -4.92 -27.05 48.01
C LEU A 834 -3.71 -27.41 48.89
N VAL A 835 -3.14 -28.61 48.75
CA VAL A 835 -1.91 -29.01 49.46
C VAL A 835 -0.72 -28.13 49.05
N LEU A 836 -0.55 -27.85 47.75
CA LEU A 836 0.47 -26.94 47.24
C LEU A 836 0.26 -25.51 47.75
N HIS A 837 -0.98 -25.02 47.79
CA HIS A 837 -1.31 -23.70 48.32
C HIS A 837 -1.00 -23.58 49.82
N TYR A 838 -1.33 -24.61 50.61
CA TYR A 838 -1.03 -24.68 52.05
C TYR A 838 0.50 -24.75 52.32
N HIS A 839 1.24 -25.49 51.49
CA HIS A 839 2.71 -25.47 51.52
C HIS A 839 3.29 -24.11 51.12
N ARG A 840 2.70 -23.43 50.12
CA ARG A 840 3.10 -22.07 49.72
C ARG A 840 2.87 -21.07 50.85
N PHE A 841 1.75 -21.16 51.57
CA PHE A 841 1.46 -20.31 52.72
C PHE A 841 2.46 -20.53 53.87
N ARG A 842 2.83 -21.78 54.16
CA ARG A 842 3.88 -22.10 55.14
C ARG A 842 5.28 -21.59 54.77
N TYR A 843 5.59 -21.46 53.48
CA TYR A 843 6.84 -20.85 53.02
C TYR A 843 6.78 -19.31 52.97
N ALA A 844 5.62 -18.73 52.64
CA ALA A 844 5.43 -17.28 52.62
C ALA A 844 5.58 -16.64 54.01
N ALA A 845 5.14 -17.33 55.06
CA ALA A 845 5.21 -16.88 56.46
C ALA A 845 6.63 -16.81 57.07
N LYS A 846 7.70 -16.82 56.26
CA LYS A 846 9.10 -16.83 56.76
C LYS A 846 10.11 -16.01 55.95
N LYS A 847 9.68 -14.99 55.19
CA LYS A 847 10.57 -13.91 54.73
C LYS A 847 9.90 -12.55 54.93
N SER A 848 10.67 -11.60 55.45
CA SER A 848 10.19 -10.39 56.12
C SER A 848 9.79 -9.24 55.19
N ASP A 849 8.94 -8.36 55.71
CA ASP A 849 8.36 -7.18 55.07
C ASP A 849 9.37 -6.25 54.39
N HIS A 850 8.95 -5.65 53.28
CA HIS A 850 9.26 -4.26 52.90
C HIS A 850 7.94 -3.63 52.45
N SER A 851 7.51 -2.54 53.09
CA SER A 851 6.20 -1.90 52.84
C SER A 851 6.35 -0.51 52.21
N ILE A 852 5.69 -0.32 51.06
CA ILE A 852 5.56 0.99 50.41
C ILE A 852 4.26 1.63 50.92
N THR A 853 4.38 2.74 51.64
CA THR A 853 3.23 3.44 52.23
C THR A 853 2.85 4.66 51.40
N TYR A 854 1.72 4.58 50.70
CA TYR A 854 1.10 5.75 50.07
C TYR A 854 0.35 6.58 51.10
N LYS A 855 0.69 7.87 51.23
CA LYS A 855 -0.10 8.86 51.99
C LYS A 855 -0.83 9.78 51.03
N THR A 856 -2.15 9.60 50.91
CA THR A 856 -3.05 10.62 50.37
C THR A 856 -3.59 11.50 51.49
N SER A 857 -3.44 12.81 51.37
CA SER A 857 -4.01 13.79 52.31
C SER A 857 -5.02 14.67 51.58
N HIS A 858 -6.31 14.47 51.86
CA HIS A 858 -7.36 15.36 51.38
C HIS A 858 -7.36 16.67 52.16
N TYR A 859 -7.31 17.80 51.44
CA TYR A 859 -7.88 19.08 51.85
C TYR A 859 -8.48 19.77 50.63
N ALA A 860 -9.49 20.62 50.84
CA ALA A 860 -10.30 21.20 49.77
C ALA A 860 -9.92 22.65 49.47
N ASN A 861 -9.51 22.92 48.22
CA ASN A 861 -10.00 23.99 47.33
C ASN A 861 -9.28 23.87 45.98
N GLY A 862 -9.94 24.27 44.88
CA GLY A 862 -9.59 23.79 43.54
C GLY A 862 -8.64 24.67 42.71
N ALA A 863 -7.57 24.06 42.20
CA ALA A 863 -6.90 24.38 40.94
C ALA A 863 -6.02 23.16 40.52
N PRO A 864 -5.85 22.84 39.23
CA PRO A 864 -4.98 21.76 38.78
C PRO A 864 -3.53 22.25 38.57
N VAL A 865 -2.55 21.53 39.13
CA VAL A 865 -1.12 21.67 38.83
C VAL A 865 -0.50 20.28 38.71
N ALA A 866 0.48 20.12 37.82
CA ALA A 866 1.10 18.83 37.50
C ALA A 866 1.96 18.24 38.64
N VAL A 867 2.21 16.92 38.58
CA VAL A 867 3.08 16.19 39.50
C VAL A 867 4.01 15.28 38.70
N GLU A 868 5.31 15.54 38.75
CA GLU A 868 6.35 14.63 38.23
C GLU A 868 6.74 13.57 39.26
N PRO A 869 6.83 12.28 38.90
CA PRO A 869 7.35 11.24 39.78
C PRO A 869 8.88 11.13 39.67
N THR A 870 9.61 11.59 40.69
CA THR A 870 11.06 11.35 40.82
C THR A 870 11.35 9.98 41.44
N LEU A 871 12.19 9.18 40.80
CA LEU A 871 12.58 7.83 41.24
C LEU A 871 14.02 7.83 41.79
N THR A 872 14.18 7.67 43.11
CA THR A 872 15.50 7.59 43.75
C THR A 872 15.87 6.15 44.08
N ILE A 873 16.73 5.53 43.27
CA ILE A 873 17.29 4.21 43.55
C ILE A 873 18.56 4.36 44.40
N LYS A 874 18.61 3.63 45.53
CA LYS A 874 19.82 3.53 46.36
C LYS A 874 20.43 2.14 46.17
N LEU A 875 21.66 2.07 45.65
CA LEU A 875 22.44 0.83 45.57
C LEU A 875 23.35 0.75 46.80
N GLU A 876 23.25 -0.35 47.54
CA GLU A 876 24.24 -0.74 48.55
C GLU A 876 24.92 -2.05 48.10
N GLN A 877 26.23 -2.10 48.24
CA GLN A 877 27.11 -3.09 47.63
C GLN A 877 27.68 -4.01 48.71
N ASP A 878 27.15 -5.22 48.82
CA ASP A 878 27.47 -6.16 49.91
C ASP A 878 28.69 -7.03 49.55
N PRO A 879 29.76 -7.08 50.38
CA PRO A 879 30.99 -7.80 50.07
C PRO A 879 31.00 -9.26 50.56
N SER A 880 31.65 -10.12 49.76
CA SER A 880 31.88 -11.55 50.00
C SER A 880 30.64 -12.46 49.82
N SER A 881 30.79 -13.75 49.48
CA SER A 881 32.01 -14.58 49.40
C SER A 881 32.00 -15.51 48.17
N ARG A 882 33.14 -16.16 47.91
CA ARG A 882 33.39 -16.97 46.71
C ARG A 882 32.61 -18.29 46.70
N CYS A 883 32.05 -18.63 45.54
CA CYS A 883 32.37 -19.88 44.84
C CYS A 883 32.21 -19.66 43.32
#